data_AF-A0A9D8XE86-F1
#
_entry.id   AF-A0A9D8XE86-F1
#
_cell.length_a   1.000
_cell.length_b   1.000
_cell.length_c   1.000
_cell.angle_alpha   90.00
_cell.angle_beta   90.00
_cell.angle_gamma   90.00
#
_symmetry.space_group_name_H-M   'P 1'
#
loop_
_entity.id
_entity.type
_entity.pdbx_description
1 polymer ?
#
loop_
_entity_poly.entity_id
_entity_poly.type
_entity_poly.pdbx_seq_one_letter_code
_entity_poly.pdbx_strand_id
1 'polypeptide(L)'
;MRSRQNSVNLIPSSISAGRCISAGLLLALVSASPMTDPAFAENYTLTNRVKPTEAGINGLPAGKKLADLTSADTLNVTGGNAQLYFDSSANMNCNIVISGNARDSEKTGKFRLQNSSTVVNLNGMVTLAGDTAVGSHVWQSSQGKLYFNNQITGTGALLIAPSSASSVYLNNTGANKNNYTGNTQIGNSGMYNNSNVTNYGGSVYLLADEQIPDTVTAGASAVGNLVLMSWEDTRLRSKLDLNGHTETVNGLVSADTWSVVTSSADGGKLIVGANDTTSEYRGVLEGSMSLEKIGSGSLTLIAGNNGNTYTGGTVVSGGTLYLQGPNRSKSSVGTGDLVINAGARVEAQSHNVFAGGTADNMPHVIINGGTLKPYEYLHMRSLELHSGVVETHGSAGDGLDFNNRNGVITSTGTSSIASAMKNTSTLTINVQDGTLSLTGNVTNTGTNKTVKTGAGTLTTSAWISGHTEVQEGTLQITGGFGNGKRFNGEVTVAEGASLICATHDSLGYSDVNTKLHIYGLMDSTVGNETLNNTEIHMYGGTAAASGNGSYDILNTGVKYFSHALDGATAEAPTVSTISAATRLRTDGSFDITTDANSQLNLTGVISTNSGNAAVTKLGAGTLVLSTAHTFTGGMVIQEGEVVLSNKLNDGNRFASAVTVNEGATLVCKAQDSIGYGSGAGTFNLFGGTLFLDGYNETFQNKTVNLKGGVILSSGNEARNALGIFKNNTVFNVLAAEDAAADAPTVSYVRAPLNLRNTTDFNVTVEENAKLVVEKSLLRTNESTKPLVKKGAGTMVISGENTHQTPIQAAEGRLDFSGTLTSDLAIADGALFSPGDGIGTLTVNG
;
A
#
# COMPACT_ATOMS: atom_id res chain seq x y z
N MET A 1 41.28 -38.70 -13.07
CA MET A 1 42.49 -39.30 -13.69
C MET A 1 43.40 -38.16 -14.18
N ARG A 2 44.71 -38.37 -14.38
CA ARG A 2 45.72 -37.28 -14.55
C ARG A 2 46.00 -36.88 -16.02
N SER A 3 46.14 -35.57 -16.27
CA SER A 3 47.03 -34.84 -17.23
C SER A 3 46.73 -33.32 -17.12
N ARG A 4 47.61 -32.31 -17.16
CA ARG A 4 49.09 -32.14 -17.17
C ARG A 4 49.94 -32.29 -18.46
N GLN A 5 49.91 -31.26 -19.32
CA GLN A 5 51.07 -30.53 -19.88
C GLN A 5 50.59 -29.09 -20.22
N ASN A 6 51.08 -27.97 -19.66
CA ASN A 6 52.40 -27.29 -19.72
C ASN A 6 52.83 -26.91 -21.17
N SER A 7 53.24 -25.68 -21.54
CA SER A 7 53.73 -24.48 -20.80
C SER A 7 53.34 -23.20 -21.60
N VAL A 8 52.97 -22.02 -21.08
CA VAL A 8 53.64 -21.05 -20.18
C VAL A 8 54.86 -20.34 -20.78
N ASN A 9 54.81 -18.99 -20.79
CA ASN A 9 55.98 -18.11 -20.73
C ASN A 9 55.68 -16.92 -19.77
N LEU A 10 56.72 -16.34 -19.14
CA LEU A 10 56.68 -15.49 -17.93
C LEU A 10 56.42 -13.98 -18.25
N ILE A 11 55.70 -13.15 -17.46
CA ILE A 11 55.92 -12.63 -16.07
C ILE A 11 57.22 -11.79 -15.97
N PRO A 12 57.32 -10.63 -15.24
CA PRO A 12 56.42 -10.03 -14.23
C PRO A 12 56.08 -8.51 -14.37
N SER A 13 55.19 -8.05 -13.48
CA SER A 13 55.15 -6.67 -12.97
C SER A 13 56.05 -6.50 -11.73
N SER A 14 56.75 -5.35 -11.59
CA SER A 14 57.23 -4.88 -10.28
C SER A 14 57.51 -3.37 -10.26
N ILE A 15 57.47 -2.79 -9.07
CA ILE A 15 57.50 -1.36 -8.76
C ILE A 15 58.93 -0.90 -8.48
N SER A 16 59.26 0.35 -8.79
CA SER A 16 60.21 1.11 -7.96
C SER A 16 59.68 2.52 -7.69
N ALA A 17 59.94 3.02 -6.49
CA ALA A 17 59.42 4.29 -5.99
C ALA A 17 60.54 5.34 -5.89
N GLY A 18 60.13 6.62 -5.85
CA GLY A 18 60.98 7.69 -5.32
C GLY A 18 61.17 8.89 -6.26
N ARG A 19 60.32 9.90 -6.12
CA ARG A 19 60.65 11.11 -5.36
C ARG A 19 59.41 11.99 -5.15
N CYS A 20 59.28 12.53 -3.95
CA CYS A 20 58.18 13.43 -3.57
C CYS A 20 58.41 14.83 -4.14
N ILE A 21 57.32 15.59 -4.33
CA ILE A 21 57.11 16.94 -3.75
C ILE A 21 55.60 17.22 -3.67
N SER A 22 55.23 17.99 -2.65
CA SER A 22 53.93 18.20 -2.02
C SER A 22 52.71 18.61 -2.89
N ALA A 23 51.59 17.97 -2.57
CA ALA A 23 50.24 18.50 -2.29
C ALA A 23 49.87 19.95 -2.65
N GLY A 24 48.67 20.12 -3.24
CA GLY A 24 47.95 21.40 -3.27
C GLY A 24 47.10 21.65 -4.52
N LEU A 25 46.07 20.83 -4.80
CA LEU A 25 45.12 21.08 -5.90
C LEU A 25 43.76 21.52 -5.35
N LEU A 26 43.52 22.83 -5.27
CA LEU A 26 42.20 23.42 -5.07
C LEU A 26 42.16 24.82 -5.70
N LEU A 27 40.98 25.19 -6.24
CA LEU A 27 40.64 26.50 -6.83
C LEU A 27 41.40 26.91 -8.10
N ALA A 28 40.74 26.73 -9.25
CA ALA A 28 40.92 27.62 -10.37
C ALA A 28 40.12 28.91 -10.10
N LEU A 29 40.78 30.07 -10.07
CA LEU A 29 40.09 31.35 -10.12
C LEU A 29 40.79 32.33 -11.07
N VAL A 30 39.93 33.06 -11.77
CA VAL A 30 40.20 34.05 -12.81
C VAL A 30 41.26 35.08 -12.43
N SER A 31 42.23 35.32 -13.31
CA SER A 31 42.74 36.67 -13.57
C SER A 31 43.34 36.77 -14.97
N ALA A 32 42.82 37.67 -15.80
CA ALA A 32 43.43 38.04 -17.07
C ALA A 32 44.53 39.08 -16.85
N SER A 33 45.67 38.92 -17.54
CA SER A 33 46.64 40.00 -17.81
C SER A 33 47.54 39.61 -19.00
N PRO A 34 48.08 40.59 -19.74
CA PRO A 34 48.39 40.40 -21.16
C PRO A 34 49.81 39.87 -21.41
N MET A 35 49.97 39.08 -22.47
CA MET A 35 51.30 38.76 -23.01
C MET A 35 51.81 39.90 -23.91
N THR A 36 52.96 40.45 -23.54
CA THR A 36 53.77 41.32 -24.40
C THR A 36 55.13 40.66 -24.65
N ASP A 37 55.37 40.20 -25.87
CA ASP A 37 56.72 39.95 -26.39
C ASP A 37 56.75 40.19 -27.92
N PRO A 38 57.53 41.16 -28.44
CA PRO A 38 57.51 41.53 -29.86
C PRO A 38 58.76 41.04 -30.62
N ALA A 39 58.68 39.86 -31.26
CA ALA A 39 59.80 39.37 -32.07
C ALA A 39 59.43 38.45 -33.27
N PHE A 40 58.39 38.75 -34.05
CA PHE A 40 58.24 38.22 -35.42
C PHE A 40 57.42 39.17 -36.30
N ALA A 41 58.11 40.14 -36.90
CA ALA A 41 57.55 40.98 -37.95
C ALA A 41 58.19 40.59 -39.28
N GLU A 42 57.44 39.92 -40.15
CA GLU A 42 57.48 40.12 -41.61
C GLU A 42 56.35 39.37 -42.33
N ASN A 43 55.62 40.08 -43.19
CA ASN A 43 54.86 39.57 -44.34
C ASN A 43 53.65 38.62 -44.15
N TYR A 44 52.79 38.89 -43.16
CA TYR A 44 51.35 38.63 -43.31
C TYR A 44 50.51 39.88 -43.02
N THR A 45 49.98 40.51 -44.08
CA THR A 45 48.90 41.50 -43.93
C THR A 45 47.63 40.79 -43.48
N LEU A 46 47.38 40.82 -42.17
CA LEU A 46 46.13 40.41 -41.53
C LEU A 46 44.97 41.20 -42.14
N THR A 47 44.31 40.58 -43.12
CA THR A 47 43.12 41.11 -43.77
C THR A 47 42.00 40.13 -43.48
N ASN A 48 41.16 40.44 -42.48
CA ASN A 48 39.81 39.89 -42.42
C ASN A 48 39.11 40.27 -43.74
N ARG A 49 39.19 39.37 -44.73
CA ARG A 49 38.73 39.65 -46.10
C ARG A 49 37.22 39.53 -46.16
N VAL A 50 36.52 40.64 -45.96
CA VAL A 50 35.33 40.88 -46.77
C VAL A 50 35.82 40.88 -48.22
N LYS A 51 35.49 39.85 -49.00
CA LYS A 51 35.72 39.84 -50.45
C LYS A 51 34.69 40.79 -51.07
N PRO A 52 35.04 42.02 -51.52
CA PRO A 52 34.05 43.02 -51.88
C PRO A 52 33.41 42.77 -53.26
N THR A 53 33.68 41.62 -53.87
CA THR A 53 33.35 41.27 -55.25
C THR A 53 32.42 40.06 -55.39
N GLU A 54 31.96 39.47 -54.28
CA GLU A 54 30.82 38.55 -54.31
C GLU A 54 29.53 39.34 -54.11
N ALA A 55 28.61 39.26 -55.07
CA ALA A 55 27.38 40.04 -55.10
C ALA A 55 26.52 39.74 -53.85
N GLY A 56 26.45 40.70 -52.92
CA GLY A 56 25.59 40.57 -51.75
C GLY A 56 26.05 41.24 -50.44
N ILE A 57 27.34 41.57 -50.28
CA ILE A 57 27.83 42.26 -49.07
C ILE A 57 27.86 43.78 -49.29
N ASN A 58 27.02 44.52 -48.57
CA ASN A 58 26.84 45.98 -48.73
C ASN A 58 26.76 46.70 -47.37
N GLY A 59 26.97 48.01 -47.34
CA GLY A 59 26.87 48.82 -46.10
C GLY A 59 28.19 49.07 -45.37
N LEU A 60 29.34 48.71 -45.96
CA LEU A 60 30.65 49.19 -45.49
C LEU A 60 30.82 50.66 -45.93
N PRO A 61 30.93 51.65 -45.02
CA PRO A 61 31.11 53.04 -45.41
C PRO A 61 32.45 53.26 -46.11
N ALA A 62 32.48 54.13 -47.13
CA ALA A 62 33.67 54.37 -47.93
C ALA A 62 34.88 54.78 -47.05
N GLY A 63 35.95 53.98 -47.09
CA GLY A 63 37.17 54.21 -46.33
C GLY A 63 37.24 53.57 -44.94
N LYS A 64 36.14 53.05 -44.37
CA LYS A 64 36.16 52.30 -43.12
C LYS A 64 36.58 50.84 -43.33
N LYS A 65 37.41 50.30 -42.44
CA LYS A 65 37.64 48.86 -42.27
C LYS A 65 36.56 48.26 -41.37
N LEU A 66 36.48 46.93 -41.34
CA LEU A 66 35.53 46.19 -40.50
C LEU A 66 35.67 46.51 -39.00
N ALA A 67 36.88 46.83 -38.54
CA ALA A 67 37.18 47.23 -37.17
C ALA A 67 36.79 48.68 -36.83
N ASP A 68 36.56 49.53 -37.84
CA ASP A 68 36.17 50.94 -37.66
C ASP A 68 34.63 51.12 -37.61
N LEU A 69 33.89 50.01 -37.74
CA LEU A 69 32.43 50.01 -37.69
C LEU A 69 31.93 50.01 -36.24
N THR A 70 30.91 50.81 -36.01
CA THR A 70 30.29 51.08 -34.71
C THR A 70 28.82 50.65 -34.72
N SER A 71 28.13 50.68 -33.59
CA SER A 71 26.71 50.32 -33.48
C SER A 71 25.75 51.25 -34.25
N ALA A 72 26.25 52.36 -34.81
CA ALA A 72 25.53 53.21 -35.75
C ALA A 72 25.66 52.77 -37.22
N ASP A 73 26.65 51.92 -37.53
CA ASP A 73 26.86 51.34 -38.85
C ASP A 73 26.09 50.00 -38.98
N THR A 74 25.60 49.68 -40.19
CA THR A 74 24.88 48.43 -40.48
C THR A 74 25.48 47.71 -41.68
N LEU A 75 25.97 46.49 -41.45
CA LEU A 75 26.55 45.61 -42.46
C LEU A 75 25.51 44.61 -42.99
N ASN A 76 25.22 44.66 -44.28
CA ASN A 76 24.24 43.80 -44.93
C ASN A 76 24.95 42.62 -45.62
N VAL A 77 24.69 41.38 -45.18
CA VAL A 77 25.27 40.14 -45.70
C VAL A 77 24.18 39.34 -46.44
N THR A 78 23.78 39.87 -47.59
CA THR A 78 22.55 39.48 -48.30
C THR A 78 22.85 38.59 -49.52
N GLY A 79 21.94 37.68 -49.89
CA GLY A 79 22.11 36.82 -51.08
C GLY A 79 22.93 35.54 -50.82
N GLY A 80 22.74 34.53 -51.69
CA GLY A 80 23.12 33.13 -51.41
C GLY A 80 24.63 32.88 -51.23
N ASN A 81 25.48 33.67 -51.88
CA ASN A 81 26.94 33.49 -51.85
C ASN A 81 27.69 34.51 -50.98
N ALA A 82 27.00 35.43 -50.30
CA ALA A 82 27.63 36.42 -49.42
C ALA A 82 28.10 35.80 -48.10
N GLN A 83 29.41 35.87 -47.80
CA GLN A 83 30.02 35.34 -46.58
C GLN A 83 30.99 36.34 -45.93
N LEU A 84 30.96 36.45 -44.61
CA LEU A 84 32.02 37.10 -43.82
C LEU A 84 33.09 36.07 -43.46
N TYR A 85 34.35 36.36 -43.80
CA TYR A 85 35.48 35.46 -43.64
C TYR A 85 36.48 35.99 -42.61
N PHE A 86 36.81 35.17 -41.62
CA PHE A 86 37.68 35.49 -40.50
C PHE A 86 38.84 34.49 -40.43
N ASP A 87 40.04 34.99 -40.70
CA ASP A 87 41.32 34.27 -40.54
C ASP A 87 41.97 34.52 -39.17
N SER A 88 41.44 35.52 -38.44
CA SER A 88 41.95 36.05 -37.19
C SER A 88 40.80 36.56 -36.31
N SER A 89 41.04 36.65 -35.00
CA SER A 89 40.02 37.11 -34.04
C SER A 89 39.55 38.54 -34.32
N ALA A 90 38.25 38.80 -34.15
CA ALA A 90 37.62 40.06 -34.56
C ALA A 90 36.51 40.50 -33.61
N ASN A 91 36.35 41.82 -33.45
CA ASN A 91 35.22 42.42 -32.75
C ASN A 91 34.38 43.22 -33.75
N MET A 92 33.12 42.82 -33.94
CA MET A 92 32.15 43.43 -34.83
C MET A 92 31.18 44.27 -34.00
N ASN A 93 31.44 45.58 -33.90
CA ASN A 93 30.60 46.48 -33.09
C ASN A 93 29.38 47.03 -33.84
N CYS A 94 29.26 46.76 -35.14
CA CYS A 94 28.15 47.17 -35.99
C CYS A 94 26.98 46.21 -35.98
N ASN A 95 25.80 46.73 -36.33
CA ASN A 95 24.64 45.90 -36.58
C ASN A 95 24.84 45.10 -37.87
N ILE A 96 24.30 43.89 -37.93
CA ILE A 96 24.45 42.99 -39.08
C ILE A 96 23.07 42.53 -39.53
N VAL A 97 22.69 42.83 -40.77
CA VAL A 97 21.48 42.29 -41.40
C VAL A 97 21.90 41.14 -42.30
N ILE A 98 21.30 39.97 -42.14
CA ILE A 98 21.65 38.76 -42.87
C ILE A 98 20.41 38.25 -43.60
N SER A 99 20.57 37.91 -44.89
CA SER A 99 19.48 37.37 -45.69
C SER A 99 19.98 36.48 -46.82
N GLY A 100 19.10 35.60 -47.30
CA GLY A 100 19.38 34.72 -48.44
C GLY A 100 20.06 33.42 -48.03
N ASN A 101 19.60 32.34 -48.65
CA ASN A 101 19.85 30.97 -48.27
C ASN A 101 21.18 30.46 -48.88
N ALA A 102 22.13 30.01 -48.07
CA ALA A 102 23.45 29.55 -48.53
C ALA A 102 23.35 28.11 -49.07
N ARG A 103 22.91 27.98 -50.33
CA ARG A 103 22.53 26.70 -50.96
C ARG A 103 23.57 26.07 -51.91
N ASP A 104 24.68 26.74 -52.21
CA ASP A 104 25.71 26.17 -53.08
C ASP A 104 26.61 25.17 -52.32
N SER A 105 26.78 24.00 -52.91
CA SER A 105 27.35 22.75 -52.34
C SER A 105 28.81 22.80 -51.86
N GLU A 106 29.45 23.98 -51.91
CA GLU A 106 30.82 24.23 -51.47
C GLU A 106 30.97 25.48 -50.56
N LYS A 107 29.92 26.30 -50.39
CA LYS A 107 30.00 27.62 -49.72
C LYS A 107 29.17 27.66 -48.43
N THR A 108 29.87 27.40 -47.33
CA THR A 108 29.36 27.15 -45.98
C THR A 108 29.09 28.41 -45.16
N GLY A 109 27.81 28.67 -44.85
CA GLY A 109 27.37 29.66 -43.85
C GLY A 109 27.67 31.14 -44.18
N LYS A 110 27.12 32.03 -43.36
CA LYS A 110 27.28 33.50 -43.48
C LYS A 110 28.49 34.04 -42.71
N PHE A 111 28.98 33.27 -41.73
CA PHE A 111 30.21 33.53 -40.97
C PHE A 111 31.14 32.33 -41.09
N ARG A 112 32.32 32.54 -41.67
CA ARG A 112 33.33 31.50 -41.91
C ARG A 112 34.60 31.80 -41.11
N LEU A 113 34.90 30.93 -40.16
CA LEU A 113 36.08 30.94 -39.30
C LEU A 113 37.13 29.98 -39.90
N GLN A 114 38.42 30.34 -39.88
CA GLN A 114 39.49 29.52 -40.49
C GLN A 114 40.38 28.78 -39.47
N ASN A 115 40.62 29.35 -38.27
CA ASN A 115 41.59 28.83 -37.30
C ASN A 115 40.91 28.47 -35.97
N SER A 116 41.37 27.42 -35.29
CA SER A 116 40.85 26.97 -33.99
C SER A 116 41.00 28.00 -32.87
N SER A 117 41.94 28.93 -32.97
CA SER A 117 42.11 30.03 -32.00
C SER A 117 41.29 31.29 -32.33
N THR A 118 40.51 31.28 -33.42
CA THR A 118 39.73 32.45 -33.85
C THR A 118 38.58 32.70 -32.89
N VAL A 119 38.50 33.91 -32.34
CA VAL A 119 37.36 34.40 -31.56
C VAL A 119 36.72 35.58 -32.28
N VAL A 120 35.48 35.45 -32.70
CA VAL A 120 34.69 36.53 -33.31
C VAL A 120 33.58 36.94 -32.35
N ASN A 121 33.57 38.21 -31.95
CA ASN A 121 32.53 38.81 -31.12
C ASN A 121 31.59 39.67 -31.97
N LEU A 122 30.30 39.36 -31.96
CA LEU A 122 29.25 40.18 -32.57
C LEU A 122 28.59 41.00 -31.46
N ASN A 123 28.97 42.28 -31.36
CA ASN A 123 28.57 43.19 -30.29
C ASN A 123 27.42 44.14 -30.72
N GLY A 124 27.18 44.29 -32.02
CA GLY A 124 25.98 44.95 -32.55
C GLY A 124 24.82 43.98 -32.74
N MET A 125 23.61 44.51 -32.98
CA MET A 125 22.40 43.73 -33.19
C MET A 125 22.49 42.89 -34.48
N VAL A 126 22.02 41.64 -34.45
CA VAL A 126 21.95 40.78 -35.64
C VAL A 126 20.50 40.57 -36.09
N THR A 127 20.17 40.99 -37.31
CA THR A 127 18.82 40.83 -37.90
C THR A 127 18.81 39.73 -38.95
N LEU A 128 17.98 38.70 -38.73
CA LEU A 128 17.72 37.58 -39.64
C LEU A 128 16.52 37.93 -40.53
N ALA A 129 16.76 38.44 -41.74
CA ALA A 129 15.70 38.83 -42.69
C ALA A 129 15.19 37.64 -43.55
N GLY A 130 15.47 36.41 -43.11
CA GLY A 130 15.12 35.14 -43.75
C GLY A 130 16.02 34.02 -43.22
N ASP A 131 15.70 32.76 -43.51
CA ASP A 131 16.45 31.60 -42.99
C ASP A 131 17.95 31.72 -43.24
N THR A 132 18.71 31.73 -42.15
CA THR A 132 20.10 32.19 -42.14
C THR A 132 21.01 31.15 -41.50
N ALA A 133 21.94 30.62 -42.30
CA ALA A 133 22.98 29.74 -41.82
C ALA A 133 24.17 30.52 -41.24
N VAL A 134 24.44 30.31 -39.95
CA VAL A 134 25.59 30.82 -39.20
C VAL A 134 26.47 29.63 -38.83
N GLY A 135 27.74 29.59 -39.25
CA GLY A 135 28.63 28.47 -38.97
C GLY A 135 29.64 28.22 -40.08
N SER A 136 30.80 27.68 -39.70
CA SER A 136 32.05 27.75 -40.49
C SER A 136 32.23 26.59 -41.50
N HIS A 137 33.42 26.51 -42.08
CA HIS A 137 33.73 25.62 -43.20
C HIS A 137 34.34 24.26 -42.78
N VAL A 138 34.35 23.35 -43.75
CA VAL A 138 34.45 21.88 -43.61
C VAL A 138 35.88 21.31 -43.52
N TRP A 139 36.91 22.07 -43.91
CA TRP A 139 38.25 21.51 -44.10
C TRP A 139 39.24 22.01 -43.05
N GLN A 140 39.73 21.06 -42.24
CA GLN A 140 40.61 21.19 -41.06
C GLN A 140 39.88 21.53 -39.74
N SER A 141 40.38 20.96 -38.64
CA SER A 141 39.78 20.88 -37.30
C SER A 141 39.77 22.22 -36.53
N SER A 142 39.08 23.21 -37.07
CA SER A 142 39.08 24.59 -36.58
C SER A 142 37.98 24.86 -35.54
N GLN A 143 38.36 24.77 -34.27
CA GLN A 143 37.55 25.06 -33.07
C GLN A 143 37.21 26.56 -32.83
N GLY A 144 37.02 27.34 -33.90
CA GLY A 144 36.75 28.78 -33.78
C GLY A 144 35.48 29.07 -32.96
N LYS A 145 35.50 30.18 -32.22
CA LYS A 145 34.39 30.63 -31.37
C LYS A 145 33.68 31.84 -31.97
N LEU A 146 32.36 31.80 -32.03
CA LEU A 146 31.52 32.92 -32.47
C LEU A 146 30.56 33.32 -31.35
N TYR A 147 30.70 34.54 -30.83
CA TYR A 147 29.90 35.08 -29.76
C TYR A 147 28.85 36.06 -30.29
N PHE A 148 27.58 35.87 -29.91
CA PHE A 148 26.51 36.84 -30.07
C PHE A 148 26.30 37.56 -28.74
N ASN A 149 26.88 38.74 -28.59
CA ASN A 149 26.88 39.50 -27.33
C ASN A 149 25.73 40.53 -27.24
N ASN A 150 24.80 40.52 -28.20
CA ASN A 150 23.70 41.47 -28.32
C ASN A 150 22.51 40.81 -29.06
N GLN A 151 21.39 41.50 -29.13
CA GLN A 151 20.11 40.96 -29.60
C GLN A 151 20.17 40.38 -31.03
N ILE A 152 19.63 39.16 -31.16
CA ILE A 152 19.28 38.54 -32.45
C ILE A 152 17.78 38.73 -32.68
N THR A 153 17.40 39.26 -33.85
CA THR A 153 16.02 39.64 -34.19
C THR A 153 15.68 39.27 -35.64
N GLY A 154 14.44 39.51 -36.10
CA GLY A 154 14.00 39.33 -37.49
C GLY A 154 13.06 38.14 -37.72
N THR A 155 12.73 37.85 -38.98
CA THR A 155 11.74 36.81 -39.33
C THR A 155 12.35 35.44 -39.67
N GLY A 156 13.68 35.37 -39.82
CA GLY A 156 14.38 34.16 -40.24
C GLY A 156 14.68 33.16 -39.12
N ALA A 157 14.92 31.90 -39.50
CA ALA A 157 15.51 30.90 -38.62
C ALA A 157 17.01 31.14 -38.39
N LEU A 158 17.49 30.84 -37.17
CA LEU A 158 18.91 30.78 -36.83
C LEU A 158 19.41 29.35 -37.02
N LEU A 159 20.08 29.08 -38.15
CA LEU A 159 20.59 27.75 -38.49
C LEU A 159 22.08 27.67 -38.16
N ILE A 160 22.47 26.84 -37.20
CA ILE A 160 23.84 26.71 -36.70
C ILE A 160 24.50 25.51 -37.36
N ALA A 161 25.28 25.81 -38.40
CA ALA A 161 25.74 24.84 -39.38
C ALA A 161 26.80 23.86 -38.81
N PRO A 162 26.83 22.61 -39.30
CA PRO A 162 27.78 21.61 -38.85
C PRO A 162 29.17 21.81 -39.49
N SER A 163 30.18 22.03 -38.65
CA SER A 163 31.60 21.91 -39.00
C SER A 163 32.37 21.31 -37.83
N SER A 164 33.64 20.95 -38.03
CA SER A 164 34.42 20.14 -37.08
C SER A 164 34.92 20.92 -35.85
N ALA A 165 33.96 21.23 -34.95
CA ALA A 165 34.07 21.80 -33.60
C ALA A 165 34.10 23.34 -33.45
N SER A 166 33.60 24.11 -34.43
CA SER A 166 33.29 25.53 -34.18
C SER A 166 32.13 25.68 -33.18
N SER A 167 32.28 26.58 -32.21
CA SER A 167 31.32 26.76 -31.10
C SER A 167 30.65 28.14 -31.14
N VAL A 168 29.31 28.15 -31.11
CA VAL A 168 28.52 29.38 -31.01
C VAL A 168 28.21 29.65 -29.54
N TYR A 169 28.38 30.90 -29.11
CA TYR A 169 28.08 31.35 -27.75
C TYR A 169 26.98 32.42 -27.83
N LEU A 170 25.87 32.20 -27.11
CA LEU A 170 24.79 33.18 -27.00
C LEU A 170 24.92 33.90 -25.65
N ASN A 171 25.11 35.22 -25.71
CA ASN A 171 25.53 36.07 -24.60
C ASN A 171 24.81 37.44 -24.64
N ASN A 172 23.56 37.45 -25.09
CA ASN A 172 22.72 38.64 -25.03
C ASN A 172 22.29 38.89 -23.57
N THR A 173 23.08 39.72 -22.89
CA THR A 173 22.84 40.22 -21.52
C THR A 173 22.05 41.53 -21.50
N GLY A 174 21.60 42.01 -22.66
CA GLY A 174 20.79 43.23 -22.79
C GLY A 174 19.34 43.04 -22.34
N ALA A 175 18.63 44.16 -22.13
CA ALA A 175 17.23 44.16 -21.73
C ALA A 175 16.28 43.60 -22.80
N ASN A 176 16.66 43.68 -24.08
CA ASN A 176 15.89 43.13 -25.19
C ASN A 176 16.35 41.70 -25.48
N LYS A 177 15.52 40.70 -25.14
CA LYS A 177 15.79 39.28 -25.45
C LYS A 177 15.82 39.00 -26.95
N ASN A 178 16.44 37.88 -27.33
CA ASN A 178 16.44 37.43 -28.70
C ASN A 178 15.00 37.14 -29.13
N ASN A 179 14.58 37.63 -30.29
CA ASN A 179 13.16 37.64 -30.68
C ASN A 179 12.94 37.35 -32.17
N TYR A 180 13.84 36.58 -32.79
CA TYR A 180 13.67 36.12 -34.16
C TYR A 180 12.58 35.05 -34.28
N THR A 181 11.76 35.07 -35.33
CA THR A 181 10.53 34.26 -35.37
C THR A 181 10.71 32.82 -35.87
N GLY A 182 11.80 32.53 -36.60
CA GLY A 182 12.08 31.20 -37.14
C GLY A 182 12.71 30.26 -36.12
N ASN A 183 12.85 28.98 -36.48
CA ASN A 183 13.45 27.96 -35.60
C ASN A 183 14.91 28.31 -35.22
N THR A 184 15.32 27.85 -34.04
CA THR A 184 16.74 27.73 -33.69
C THR A 184 17.17 26.31 -34.01
N GLN A 185 17.97 26.12 -35.06
CA GLN A 185 18.36 24.79 -35.53
C GLN A 185 19.85 24.55 -35.31
N ILE A 186 20.22 23.46 -34.62
CA ILE A 186 21.61 23.10 -34.33
C ILE A 186 21.98 21.85 -35.14
N GLY A 187 22.98 21.98 -36.01
CA GLY A 187 23.49 20.90 -36.84
C GLY A 187 22.84 20.82 -38.22
N ASN A 188 22.46 19.61 -38.65
CA ASN A 188 22.01 19.34 -40.01
C ASN A 188 20.69 20.08 -40.34
N SER A 189 20.78 21.16 -41.12
CA SER A 189 19.61 21.93 -41.58
C SER A 189 18.92 21.37 -42.83
N GLY A 190 19.26 20.16 -43.29
CA GLY A 190 18.79 19.61 -44.57
C GLY A 190 19.38 20.33 -45.81
N MET A 191 20.30 21.27 -45.59
CA MET A 191 20.97 22.06 -46.64
C MET A 191 22.30 21.44 -47.11
N TYR A 192 22.67 20.27 -46.59
CA TYR A 192 23.97 19.65 -46.80
C TYR A 192 23.81 18.22 -47.33
N ASN A 193 24.13 18.03 -48.61
CA ASN A 193 24.11 16.75 -49.31
C ASN A 193 25.47 16.43 -49.97
N ASN A 194 26.56 16.88 -49.35
CA ASN A 194 27.92 16.63 -49.82
C ASN A 194 28.47 15.33 -49.21
N SER A 195 28.66 14.31 -50.05
CA SER A 195 29.15 12.98 -49.69
C SER A 195 30.59 12.94 -49.18
N ASN A 196 31.35 14.03 -49.28
CA ASN A 196 32.74 14.12 -48.80
C ASN A 196 32.87 14.71 -47.38
N VAL A 197 31.78 15.10 -46.72
CA VAL A 197 31.79 15.62 -45.34
C VAL A 197 31.33 14.52 -44.40
N THR A 198 32.20 14.12 -43.47
CA THR A 198 32.02 12.93 -42.62
C THR A 198 31.90 13.24 -41.13
N ASN A 199 31.73 14.51 -40.76
CA ASN A 199 31.67 14.97 -39.36
C ASN A 199 30.64 16.09 -39.21
N TYR A 200 29.46 15.79 -38.66
CA TYR A 200 28.34 16.72 -38.57
C TYR A 200 27.80 16.88 -37.14
N GLY A 201 28.21 17.94 -36.44
CA GLY A 201 27.60 18.35 -35.16
C GLY A 201 27.99 19.78 -34.81
N GLY A 202 27.00 20.66 -34.63
CA GLY A 202 27.21 22.03 -34.15
C GLY A 202 27.11 22.11 -32.62
N SER A 203 27.84 23.01 -31.97
CA SER A 203 27.73 23.24 -30.52
C SER A 203 27.34 24.67 -30.20
N VAL A 204 26.29 24.83 -29.39
CA VAL A 204 25.82 26.10 -28.83
C VAL A 204 26.07 26.08 -27.32
N TYR A 205 26.57 27.19 -26.79
CA TYR A 205 26.78 27.41 -25.36
C TYR A 205 26.06 28.67 -24.93
N LEU A 206 25.28 28.58 -23.85
CA LEU A 206 24.64 29.74 -23.23
C LEU A 206 25.61 30.43 -22.25
N LEU A 207 25.57 31.76 -22.21
CA LEU A 207 26.34 32.58 -21.26
C LEU A 207 25.44 33.58 -20.49
N ALA A 208 24.13 33.49 -20.71
CA ALA A 208 23.07 34.21 -20.04
C ALA A 208 21.77 33.41 -20.19
N ASP A 209 20.75 33.70 -19.39
CA ASP A 209 19.44 33.04 -19.47
C ASP A 209 18.60 33.56 -20.65
N GLU A 210 17.65 32.76 -21.11
CA GLU A 210 16.66 33.08 -22.16
C GLU A 210 17.31 33.68 -23.43
N GLN A 211 18.08 32.86 -24.14
CA GLN A 211 18.80 33.23 -25.36
C GLN A 211 18.16 32.67 -26.63
N ILE A 212 17.34 31.65 -26.50
CA ILE A 212 16.54 31.08 -27.59
C ILE A 212 15.16 31.75 -27.53
N PRO A 213 14.64 32.29 -28.64
CA PRO A 213 13.35 32.95 -28.62
C PRO A 213 12.18 31.99 -28.35
N ASP A 214 11.31 32.38 -27.43
CA ASP A 214 10.08 31.68 -27.08
C ASP A 214 8.85 32.62 -27.11
N THR A 215 7.72 32.17 -26.56
CA THR A 215 6.42 32.88 -26.54
C THR A 215 6.00 33.41 -25.16
N VAL A 216 6.70 33.07 -24.07
CA VAL A 216 6.33 33.43 -22.69
C VAL A 216 7.35 34.34 -21.99
N THR A 217 8.61 34.39 -22.45
CA THR A 217 9.61 35.35 -21.95
C THR A 217 9.29 36.78 -22.36
N ALA A 218 9.35 37.70 -21.40
CA ALA A 218 9.14 39.13 -21.64
C ALA A 218 10.12 39.69 -22.69
N GLY A 219 9.59 40.22 -23.79
CA GLY A 219 10.36 40.80 -24.89
C GLY A 219 10.74 39.84 -26.02
N ALA A 220 10.47 38.54 -25.86
CA ALA A 220 10.50 37.58 -26.96
C ALA A 220 9.26 37.76 -27.87
N SER A 221 9.33 37.26 -29.11
CA SER A 221 8.29 37.48 -30.14
C SER A 221 8.22 36.33 -31.15
N ALA A 222 8.49 35.09 -30.73
CA ALA A 222 8.86 34.02 -31.64
C ALA A 222 7.91 32.83 -31.65
N VAL A 223 7.65 32.28 -32.84
CA VAL A 223 6.81 31.07 -33.06
C VAL A 223 7.62 29.81 -33.39
N GLY A 224 8.94 29.94 -33.58
CA GLY A 224 9.84 28.85 -33.95
C GLY A 224 10.24 27.96 -32.77
N ASN A 225 10.68 26.74 -33.07
CA ASN A 225 11.09 25.71 -32.13
C ASN A 225 12.62 25.58 -32.04
N LEU A 226 13.12 24.94 -30.98
CA LEU A 226 14.49 24.44 -30.90
C LEU A 226 14.57 23.07 -31.59
N VAL A 227 15.42 22.95 -32.60
CA VAL A 227 15.57 21.76 -33.44
C VAL A 227 17.03 21.31 -33.43
N LEU A 228 17.32 20.10 -32.94
CA LEU A 228 18.67 19.51 -33.00
C LEU A 228 18.67 18.38 -34.03
N MET A 229 19.66 18.38 -34.93
CA MET A 229 19.80 17.34 -35.96
C MET A 229 21.26 16.94 -36.15
N SER A 230 21.56 15.65 -36.01
CA SER A 230 22.87 15.03 -36.26
C SER A 230 22.79 14.09 -37.48
N TRP A 231 23.94 13.62 -38.01
CA TRP A 231 23.97 12.53 -39.00
C TRP A 231 24.21 11.18 -38.34
N GLU A 232 23.85 10.10 -39.03
CA GLU A 232 23.92 8.71 -38.51
C GLU A 232 25.35 8.16 -38.37
N ASP A 233 26.35 8.77 -39.02
CA ASP A 233 27.77 8.37 -38.94
C ASP A 233 28.59 9.27 -38.00
N THR A 234 29.56 8.66 -37.34
CA THR A 234 30.00 8.99 -35.98
C THR A 234 31.13 10.02 -35.89
N ARG A 235 31.02 10.96 -34.94
CA ARG A 235 32.09 11.53 -34.06
C ARG A 235 31.72 12.85 -33.39
N LEU A 236 30.77 13.61 -33.96
CA LEU A 236 30.30 14.90 -33.42
C LEU A 236 28.79 14.83 -33.18
N ARG A 237 28.35 15.40 -32.06
CA ARG A 237 26.94 15.48 -31.66
C ARG A 237 26.45 16.93 -31.84
N SER A 238 25.26 17.14 -32.38
CA SER A 238 24.61 18.45 -32.29
C SER A 238 24.26 18.72 -30.83
N LYS A 239 24.77 19.81 -30.26
CA LYS A 239 24.80 20.05 -28.82
C LYS A 239 24.27 21.44 -28.48
N LEU A 240 23.32 21.50 -27.55
CA LEU A 240 23.06 22.67 -26.72
C LEU A 240 23.68 22.43 -25.33
N ASP A 241 24.49 23.38 -24.87
CA ASP A 241 25.05 23.42 -23.53
C ASP A 241 24.47 24.63 -22.78
N LEU A 242 23.64 24.35 -21.79
CA LEU A 242 23.02 25.36 -20.93
C LEU A 242 24.04 26.06 -20.03
N ASN A 243 25.19 25.42 -19.74
CA ASN A 243 26.29 26.02 -18.99
C ASN A 243 25.84 26.74 -17.69
N GLY A 244 24.88 26.15 -16.96
CA GLY A 244 24.33 26.67 -15.70
C GLY A 244 23.14 27.62 -15.84
N HIS A 245 22.70 27.92 -17.06
CA HIS A 245 21.61 28.89 -17.33
C HIS A 245 20.22 28.25 -17.46
N THR A 246 19.20 29.09 -17.28
CA THR A 246 17.81 28.76 -17.60
C THR A 246 17.49 29.17 -19.04
N GLU A 247 16.88 28.26 -19.80
CA GLU A 247 16.48 28.48 -21.19
C GLU A 247 15.07 27.94 -21.42
N THR A 248 14.16 28.82 -21.81
CA THR A 248 12.80 28.50 -22.20
C THR A 248 12.73 28.36 -23.71
N VAL A 249 12.14 27.25 -24.17
CA VAL A 249 11.89 27.01 -25.58
C VAL A 249 10.43 26.67 -25.82
N ASN A 250 10.01 26.97 -27.05
CA ASN A 250 8.75 26.57 -27.65
C ASN A 250 8.66 25.03 -27.75
N GLY A 251 8.86 24.43 -28.93
CA GLY A 251 9.06 22.97 -29.05
C GLY A 251 10.53 22.56 -28.92
N LEU A 252 10.79 21.37 -28.36
CA LEU A 252 12.10 20.70 -28.42
C LEU A 252 12.02 19.52 -29.40
N VAL A 253 12.78 19.56 -30.49
CA VAL A 253 12.68 18.59 -31.59
C VAL A 253 14.04 17.95 -31.90
N SER A 254 14.09 16.63 -32.05
CA SER A 254 15.19 15.97 -32.79
C SER A 254 14.70 14.77 -33.60
N ALA A 255 15.23 14.62 -34.82
CA ALA A 255 14.94 13.47 -35.68
C ALA A 255 15.85 12.27 -35.38
N ASP A 256 17.00 12.51 -34.75
CA ASP A 256 18.03 11.52 -34.45
C ASP A 256 18.24 11.30 -32.94
N THR A 257 18.96 10.22 -32.61
CA THR A 257 19.27 9.76 -31.25
C THR A 257 20.64 10.22 -30.73
N TRP A 258 21.36 11.06 -31.46
CA TRP A 258 22.74 11.46 -31.16
C TRP A 258 22.87 12.92 -30.71
N SER A 259 21.89 13.74 -31.01
CA SER A 259 21.73 15.11 -30.53
C SER A 259 21.69 15.18 -29.01
N VAL A 260 22.16 16.28 -28.43
CA VAL A 260 22.40 16.46 -26.99
C VAL A 260 21.89 17.80 -26.51
N VAL A 261 21.16 17.79 -25.39
CA VAL A 261 21.10 18.94 -24.50
C VAL A 261 21.79 18.57 -23.19
N THR A 262 22.61 19.47 -22.67
CA THR A 262 23.33 19.27 -21.42
C THR A 262 23.55 20.58 -20.67
N SER A 263 24.02 20.50 -19.43
CA SER A 263 24.63 21.64 -18.74
C SER A 263 26.02 21.24 -18.24
N SER A 264 27.05 21.94 -18.71
CA SER A 264 28.45 21.77 -18.28
C SER A 264 28.79 22.43 -16.94
N ALA A 265 27.90 23.30 -16.43
CA ALA A 265 27.93 23.85 -15.08
C ALA A 265 26.62 23.53 -14.35
N ASP A 266 26.64 23.58 -13.02
CA ASP A 266 25.46 23.29 -12.19
C ASP A 266 24.39 24.39 -12.33
N GLY A 267 23.12 24.02 -12.14
CA GLY A 267 21.99 24.95 -12.17
C GLY A 267 21.27 25.08 -13.52
N GLY A 268 21.74 24.38 -14.57
CA GLY A 268 21.11 24.44 -15.88
C GLY A 268 19.65 23.97 -15.85
N LYS A 269 18.75 24.71 -16.51
CA LYS A 269 17.33 24.37 -16.58
C LYS A 269 16.81 24.57 -18.00
N LEU A 270 16.29 23.50 -18.60
CA LEU A 270 15.58 23.58 -19.87
C LEU A 270 14.07 23.60 -19.60
N ILE A 271 13.37 24.63 -20.04
CA ILE A 271 11.91 24.73 -19.99
C ILE A 271 11.37 24.54 -21.41
N VAL A 272 10.42 23.62 -21.61
CA VAL A 272 9.90 23.24 -22.94
C VAL A 272 8.39 23.35 -22.96
N GLY A 273 7.84 23.89 -24.05
CA GLY A 273 6.41 23.88 -24.36
C GLY A 273 5.75 25.26 -24.38
N ALA A 274 6.52 26.34 -24.43
CA ALA A 274 6.00 27.71 -24.34
C ALA A 274 4.88 28.04 -25.35
N ASN A 275 4.96 27.49 -26.58
CA ASN A 275 3.97 27.72 -27.65
C ASN A 275 2.90 26.61 -27.78
N ASP A 276 2.71 25.77 -26.75
CA ASP A 276 1.74 24.66 -26.74
C ASP A 276 1.89 23.64 -27.88
N THR A 277 3.04 23.58 -28.56
CA THR A 277 3.24 22.64 -29.67
C THR A 277 3.39 21.20 -29.19
N THR A 278 2.91 20.24 -29.99
CA THR A 278 3.40 18.86 -29.92
C THR A 278 4.83 18.82 -30.45
N SER A 279 5.77 18.29 -29.66
CA SER A 279 7.19 18.14 -30.02
C SER A 279 7.75 16.79 -29.59
N GLU A 280 8.80 16.33 -30.28
CA GLU A 280 9.40 15.00 -30.09
C GLU A 280 10.92 15.10 -30.09
N TYR A 281 11.54 14.64 -29.01
CA TYR A 281 13.00 14.62 -28.85
C TYR A 281 13.48 13.18 -28.67
N ARG A 282 14.33 12.74 -29.62
CA ARG A 282 14.95 11.42 -29.68
C ARG A 282 16.39 11.39 -29.14
N GLY A 283 16.99 12.56 -28.97
CA GLY A 283 18.36 12.73 -28.51
C GLY A 283 18.55 12.41 -27.03
N VAL A 284 19.76 12.69 -26.54
CA VAL A 284 20.16 12.50 -25.14
C VAL A 284 20.00 13.83 -24.38
N LEU A 285 19.54 13.73 -23.13
CA LEU A 285 19.63 14.76 -22.11
C LEU A 285 20.63 14.28 -21.04
N GLU A 286 21.68 15.04 -20.75
CA GLU A 286 22.79 14.62 -19.87
C GLU A 286 23.36 15.76 -19.00
N GLY A 287 24.05 15.44 -17.90
CA GLY A 287 24.77 16.43 -17.07
C GLY A 287 23.94 17.11 -15.99
N SER A 288 24.46 18.20 -15.42
CA SER A 288 23.86 18.92 -14.27
C SER A 288 22.69 19.83 -14.68
N MET A 289 21.69 19.27 -15.37
CA MET A 289 20.49 19.99 -15.81
C MET A 289 19.20 19.43 -15.20
N SER A 290 18.19 20.29 -15.13
CA SER A 290 16.78 19.94 -14.89
C SER A 290 15.94 20.20 -16.15
N LEU A 291 14.81 19.50 -16.26
CA LEU A 291 13.83 19.67 -17.34
C LEU A 291 12.49 20.12 -16.75
N GLU A 292 11.85 21.13 -17.34
CA GLU A 292 10.46 21.47 -17.05
C GLU A 292 9.60 21.47 -18.32
N LYS A 293 8.46 20.77 -18.30
CA LYS A 293 7.45 20.78 -19.35
C LYS A 293 6.30 21.71 -18.94
N ILE A 294 6.14 22.82 -19.67
CA ILE A 294 5.09 23.83 -19.52
C ILE A 294 4.10 23.78 -20.69
N GLY A 295 3.01 24.56 -20.60
CA GLY A 295 2.03 24.69 -21.69
C GLY A 295 1.09 23.48 -21.83
N SER A 296 -0.05 23.69 -22.48
CA SER A 296 -1.08 22.68 -22.74
C SER A 296 -0.68 21.61 -23.78
N GLY A 297 0.34 21.91 -24.60
CA GLY A 297 0.89 21.00 -25.61
C GLY A 297 1.56 19.73 -25.06
N SER A 298 2.16 18.92 -25.93
CA SER A 298 2.81 17.67 -25.53
C SER A 298 4.28 17.58 -25.92
N LEU A 299 5.10 16.98 -25.05
CA LEU A 299 6.49 16.61 -25.35
C LEU A 299 6.61 15.08 -25.32
N THR A 300 7.15 14.48 -26.38
CA THR A 300 7.52 13.06 -26.40
C THR A 300 9.03 12.94 -26.22
N LEU A 301 9.46 12.31 -25.13
CA LEU A 301 10.86 11.91 -24.94
C LEU A 301 11.02 10.44 -25.37
N ILE A 302 11.84 10.22 -26.38
CA ILE A 302 12.17 8.90 -26.90
C ILE A 302 13.60 8.60 -26.52
N ALA A 303 13.78 7.92 -25.38
CA ALA A 303 15.09 7.53 -24.90
C ALA A 303 15.75 6.54 -25.87
N GLY A 304 16.95 6.88 -26.38
CA GLY A 304 17.80 5.90 -27.07
C GLY A 304 18.36 4.84 -26.12
N ASN A 305 19.15 3.89 -26.63
CA ASN A 305 19.76 2.80 -25.83
C ASN A 305 20.57 3.30 -24.61
N ASN A 306 21.17 4.49 -24.71
CA ASN A 306 21.94 5.12 -23.63
C ASN A 306 21.08 5.80 -22.56
N GLY A 307 19.79 6.04 -22.86
CA GLY A 307 18.81 6.80 -22.09
C GLY A 307 19.26 8.21 -21.69
N ASN A 308 18.48 8.86 -20.84
CA ASN A 308 18.79 10.16 -20.28
C ASN A 308 19.52 10.02 -18.93
N THR A 309 20.47 10.91 -18.67
CA THR A 309 21.39 10.82 -17.51
C THR A 309 21.51 12.13 -16.72
N TYR A 310 20.64 13.11 -17.00
CA TYR A 310 20.59 14.34 -16.22
C TYR A 310 20.08 14.11 -14.80
N THR A 311 20.60 14.90 -13.87
CA THR A 311 20.46 14.69 -12.42
C THR A 311 19.50 15.64 -11.73
N GLY A 312 19.17 16.79 -12.34
CA GLY A 312 18.32 17.83 -11.74
C GLY A 312 16.82 17.52 -11.71
N GLY A 313 16.40 16.36 -12.23
CA GLY A 313 15.01 15.92 -12.25
C GLY A 313 14.16 16.54 -13.37
N THR A 314 12.90 16.10 -13.40
CA THR A 314 11.89 16.50 -14.40
C THR A 314 10.65 17.04 -13.69
N VAL A 315 10.19 18.22 -14.07
CA VAL A 315 8.90 18.79 -13.63
C VAL A 315 7.94 18.85 -14.82
N VAL A 316 6.70 18.42 -14.63
CA VAL A 316 5.63 18.58 -15.62
C VAL A 316 4.59 19.51 -15.01
N SER A 317 4.62 20.77 -15.44
CA SER A 317 3.76 21.86 -14.96
C SER A 317 2.51 22.06 -15.82
N GLY A 318 2.47 21.51 -17.04
CA GLY A 318 1.29 21.50 -17.88
C GLY A 318 1.36 20.53 -19.07
N GLY A 319 0.18 20.17 -19.58
CA GLY A 319 0.03 19.30 -20.76
C GLY A 319 0.54 17.88 -20.52
N THR A 320 0.99 17.21 -21.57
CA THR A 320 1.40 15.79 -21.51
C THR A 320 2.88 15.58 -21.83
N LEU A 321 3.57 14.82 -20.99
CA LEU A 321 4.89 14.25 -21.24
C LEU A 321 4.73 12.76 -21.61
N TYR A 322 4.99 12.41 -22.86
CA TYR A 322 5.02 11.01 -23.31
C TYR A 322 6.43 10.43 -23.18
N LEU A 323 6.52 9.20 -22.69
CA LEU A 323 7.79 8.50 -22.49
C LEU A 323 7.84 7.21 -23.32
N GLN A 324 8.81 7.14 -24.23
CA GLN A 324 9.10 5.97 -25.05
C GLN A 324 10.57 5.58 -24.91
N GLY A 325 10.88 4.31 -25.15
CA GLY A 325 12.26 3.84 -25.19
C GLY A 325 12.36 2.32 -25.33
N PRO A 326 13.57 1.78 -25.60
CA PRO A 326 13.81 0.35 -25.62
C PRO A 326 13.52 -0.27 -24.25
N ASN A 327 13.00 -1.50 -24.27
CA ASN A 327 12.84 -2.28 -23.06
C ASN A 327 14.22 -2.48 -22.38
N ARG A 328 14.28 -2.17 -21.08
CA ARG A 328 15.46 -2.20 -20.21
C ARG A 328 16.54 -1.11 -20.44
N SER A 329 16.21 0.01 -21.06
CA SER A 329 17.11 1.19 -21.14
C SER A 329 17.35 1.89 -19.79
N LYS A 330 18.17 2.96 -19.77
CA LYS A 330 18.14 3.92 -18.65
C LYS A 330 16.88 4.78 -18.71
N SER A 331 16.60 5.49 -17.62
CA SER A 331 15.43 6.39 -17.48
C SER A 331 15.29 7.39 -18.64
N SER A 332 14.04 7.61 -19.05
CA SER A 332 13.65 8.67 -19.99
C SER A 332 13.56 10.05 -19.33
N VAL A 333 13.47 10.11 -18.00
CA VAL A 333 13.29 11.35 -17.20
C VAL A 333 14.53 11.71 -16.34
N GLY A 334 15.69 11.13 -16.67
CA GLY A 334 16.91 11.29 -15.88
C GLY A 334 16.89 10.51 -14.56
N THR A 335 17.82 10.81 -13.67
CA THR A 335 18.00 10.12 -12.37
C THR A 335 17.47 10.89 -11.17
N GLY A 336 17.15 12.17 -11.35
CA GLY A 336 16.47 12.99 -10.35
C GLY A 336 14.98 12.64 -10.21
N ASP A 337 14.28 13.44 -9.41
CA ASP A 337 12.86 13.23 -9.14
C ASP A 337 11.98 13.65 -10.32
N LEU A 338 10.85 12.97 -10.51
CA LEU A 338 9.82 13.29 -11.49
C LEU A 338 8.61 13.89 -10.76
N VAL A 339 8.33 15.17 -10.97
CA VAL A 339 7.21 15.90 -10.37
C VAL A 339 6.12 16.11 -11.42
N ILE A 340 4.89 15.71 -11.12
CA ILE A 340 3.71 15.89 -11.99
C ILE A 340 2.71 16.80 -11.27
N ASN A 341 2.60 18.05 -11.71
CA ASN A 341 1.73 19.05 -11.08
C ASN A 341 0.27 18.96 -11.57
N ALA A 342 -0.62 19.69 -10.91
CA ALA A 342 -2.05 19.68 -11.18
C ALA A 342 -2.37 20.08 -12.62
N GLY A 343 -3.20 19.27 -13.29
CA GLY A 343 -3.53 19.45 -14.71
C GLY A 343 -2.45 18.97 -15.69
N ALA A 344 -1.32 18.45 -15.22
CA ALA A 344 -0.28 17.83 -16.03
C ALA A 344 -0.38 16.29 -16.04
N ARG A 345 0.13 15.68 -17.11
CA ARG A 345 0.10 14.23 -17.35
C ARG A 345 1.48 13.70 -17.73
N VAL A 346 1.87 12.56 -17.17
CA VAL A 346 2.94 11.71 -17.71
C VAL A 346 2.32 10.41 -18.21
N GLU A 347 2.65 10.00 -19.43
CA GLU A 347 2.17 8.75 -20.02
C GLU A 347 3.33 7.93 -20.58
N ALA A 348 3.59 6.78 -19.95
CA ALA A 348 4.52 5.79 -20.46
C ALA A 348 3.87 5.01 -21.62
N GLN A 349 4.60 4.88 -22.72
CA GLN A 349 4.17 4.21 -23.96
C GLN A 349 5.09 3.03 -24.33
N SER A 350 5.94 2.58 -23.39
CA SER A 350 6.86 1.46 -23.56
C SER A 350 7.24 0.86 -22.22
N HIS A 351 7.65 -0.41 -22.21
CA HIS A 351 8.10 -1.12 -21.01
C HIS A 351 9.31 -0.44 -20.35
N ASN A 352 9.34 -0.41 -19.01
CA ASN A 352 10.55 -0.10 -18.23
C ASN A 352 11.21 1.28 -18.52
N VAL A 353 10.47 2.27 -19.03
CA VAL A 353 11.00 3.60 -19.44
C VAL A 353 11.64 4.44 -18.32
N PHE A 354 11.55 4.00 -17.06
CA PHE A 354 12.21 4.58 -15.89
C PHE A 354 13.51 3.88 -15.47
N ALA A 355 13.76 2.62 -15.87
CA ALA A 355 15.06 1.94 -15.97
C ALA A 355 14.88 0.41 -16.09
N GLY A 356 15.85 -0.29 -16.67
CA GLY A 356 15.81 -1.73 -16.91
C GLY A 356 16.37 -2.68 -15.85
N GLY A 357 17.18 -2.20 -14.91
CA GLY A 357 17.91 -3.08 -13.99
C GLY A 357 18.86 -2.32 -13.07
N THR A 358 19.22 -2.96 -11.95
CA THR A 358 20.13 -2.47 -10.90
C THR A 358 19.97 -0.99 -10.54
N ALA A 359 18.91 -0.72 -9.77
CA ALA A 359 18.89 0.23 -8.66
C ALA A 359 19.02 1.75 -8.90
N ASP A 360 20.06 2.24 -9.57
CA ASP A 360 20.57 3.59 -9.29
C ASP A 360 19.99 4.71 -10.16
N ASN A 361 19.25 4.35 -11.23
CA ASN A 361 18.74 5.30 -12.22
C ASN A 361 17.20 5.43 -12.25
N MET A 362 16.49 4.87 -11.27
CA MET A 362 15.02 4.99 -11.19
C MET A 362 14.60 6.28 -10.47
N PRO A 363 13.68 7.08 -11.04
CA PRO A 363 13.18 8.28 -10.39
C PRO A 363 12.38 7.95 -9.13
N HIS A 364 12.35 8.90 -8.22
CA HIS A 364 11.23 9.07 -7.29
C HIS A 364 10.14 9.85 -8.03
N VAL A 365 8.89 9.39 -7.93
CA VAL A 365 7.75 10.02 -8.61
C VAL A 365 6.88 10.73 -7.59
N ILE A 366 6.64 12.03 -7.81
CA ILE A 366 5.84 12.90 -6.96
C ILE A 366 4.66 13.43 -7.79
N ILE A 367 3.42 13.18 -7.37
CA ILE A 367 2.21 13.57 -8.10
C ILE A 367 1.41 14.58 -7.27
N ASN A 368 1.51 15.86 -7.63
CA ASN A 368 0.88 16.99 -6.97
C ASN A 368 -0.41 17.40 -7.68
N GLY A 369 -1.46 16.57 -7.58
CA GLY A 369 -2.72 16.77 -8.31
C GLY A 369 -2.69 16.40 -9.80
N GLY A 370 -1.55 15.94 -10.32
CA GLY A 370 -1.39 15.49 -11.70
C GLY A 370 -1.80 14.04 -11.94
N THR A 371 -1.50 13.54 -13.14
CA THR A 371 -1.79 12.15 -13.53
C THR A 371 -0.56 11.42 -14.08
N LEU A 372 -0.30 10.22 -13.56
CA LEU A 372 0.59 9.24 -14.19
C LEU A 372 -0.24 8.13 -14.85
N LYS A 373 0.03 7.85 -16.12
CA LYS A 373 -0.40 6.61 -16.75
C LYS A 373 0.84 5.74 -17.01
N PRO A 374 1.02 4.63 -16.27
CA PRO A 374 2.12 3.72 -16.51
C PRO A 374 1.89 2.89 -17.79
N TYR A 375 2.92 2.12 -18.13
CA TYR A 375 2.88 1.00 -19.09
C TYR A 375 3.21 -0.29 -18.30
N GLU A 376 3.31 -1.46 -18.93
CA GLU A 376 3.73 -2.67 -18.20
C GLU A 376 5.13 -2.49 -17.55
N TYR A 377 5.26 -2.94 -16.30
CA TYR A 377 6.50 -2.93 -15.50
C TYR A 377 7.15 -1.53 -15.40
N LEU A 378 6.40 -0.49 -15.04
CA LEU A 378 6.98 0.81 -14.80
C LEU A 378 7.76 0.80 -13.46
N HIS A 379 9.06 0.49 -13.54
CA HIS A 379 9.94 0.46 -12.39
C HIS A 379 10.14 1.84 -11.75
N MET A 380 10.07 1.96 -10.43
CA MET A 380 10.31 3.23 -9.70
C MET A 380 10.97 3.04 -8.34
N ARG A 381 11.54 4.12 -7.78
CA ARG A 381 12.17 4.11 -6.44
C ARG A 381 11.12 4.15 -5.32
N SER A 382 10.20 5.09 -5.44
CA SER A 382 9.10 5.37 -4.52
C SER A 382 8.06 6.23 -5.23
N LEU A 383 6.85 6.31 -4.67
CA LEU A 383 5.74 7.10 -5.21
C LEU A 383 5.11 7.96 -4.10
N GLU A 384 5.03 9.27 -4.32
CA GLU A 384 4.30 10.22 -3.48
C GLU A 384 3.08 10.75 -4.24
N LEU A 385 1.91 10.74 -3.60
CA LEU A 385 0.68 11.31 -4.14
C LEU A 385 0.12 12.38 -3.19
N HIS A 386 0.05 13.61 -3.68
CA HIS A 386 -0.58 14.75 -3.02
C HIS A 386 -1.84 15.09 -3.83
N SER A 387 -2.94 14.40 -3.50
CA SER A 387 -4.18 14.34 -4.32
C SER A 387 -3.97 13.90 -5.78
N GLY A 388 -3.04 12.97 -6.03
CA GLY A 388 -2.62 12.52 -7.36
C GLY A 388 -3.35 11.28 -7.88
N VAL A 389 -3.29 11.06 -9.21
CA VAL A 389 -3.93 9.92 -9.88
C VAL A 389 -2.90 9.05 -10.63
N VAL A 390 -2.98 7.74 -10.45
CA VAL A 390 -2.33 6.73 -11.29
C VAL A 390 -3.38 5.90 -12.03
N GLU A 391 -3.43 6.02 -13.36
CA GLU A 391 -4.40 5.34 -14.22
C GLU A 391 -4.00 3.88 -14.55
N THR A 392 -4.93 3.10 -15.12
CA THR A 392 -4.64 1.77 -15.69
C THR A 392 -3.93 1.84 -17.04
N HIS A 393 -3.02 0.90 -17.28
CA HIS A 393 -2.66 0.48 -18.62
C HIS A 393 -3.48 -0.76 -19.02
N GLY A 394 -4.33 -0.67 -20.04
CA GLY A 394 -4.91 -1.80 -20.79
C GLY A 394 -5.29 -3.09 -20.06
N SER A 395 -4.30 -3.94 -19.76
CA SER A 395 -4.45 -5.35 -19.39
C SER A 395 -4.03 -5.65 -17.93
N ALA A 396 -4.45 -6.82 -17.43
CA ALA A 396 -4.42 -7.16 -16.01
C ALA A 396 -3.05 -7.49 -15.39
N GLY A 397 -1.95 -7.39 -16.15
CA GLY A 397 -0.58 -7.57 -15.64
C GLY A 397 0.22 -6.27 -15.49
N ASP A 398 -0.40 -5.13 -15.85
CA ASP A 398 0.34 -3.94 -16.28
C ASP A 398 0.28 -2.84 -15.22
N GLY A 399 1.43 -2.20 -14.95
CA GLY A 399 1.49 -1.08 -14.02
C GLY A 399 2.80 -0.94 -13.28
N LEU A 400 2.71 -0.70 -11.97
CA LEU A 400 3.84 -0.33 -11.12
C LEU A 400 4.60 -1.58 -10.65
N ASP A 401 5.93 -1.54 -10.69
CA ASP A 401 6.79 -2.62 -10.18
C ASP A 401 7.93 -2.01 -9.35
N PHE A 402 8.07 -2.39 -8.08
CA PHE A 402 9.11 -1.86 -7.19
C PHE A 402 10.45 -2.63 -7.29
N ASN A 403 10.58 -3.55 -8.25
CA ASN A 403 11.83 -4.18 -8.70
C ASN A 403 12.71 -4.75 -7.56
N ASN A 404 12.13 -5.66 -6.76
CA ASN A 404 12.81 -6.34 -5.64
C ASN A 404 13.31 -5.38 -4.54
N ARG A 405 12.66 -4.23 -4.38
CA ARG A 405 12.84 -3.32 -3.25
C ARG A 405 11.60 -3.30 -2.38
N ASN A 406 11.78 -2.97 -1.10
CA ASN A 406 10.66 -2.55 -0.26
C ASN A 406 10.02 -1.32 -0.90
N GLY A 407 8.85 -1.49 -1.52
CA GLY A 407 8.12 -0.43 -2.17
C GLY A 407 7.54 0.52 -1.13
N VAL A 408 7.62 1.83 -1.39
CA VAL A 408 7.01 2.85 -0.53
C VAL A 408 6.12 3.72 -1.39
N ILE A 409 4.83 3.74 -1.02
CA ILE A 409 3.82 4.66 -1.52
C ILE A 409 3.40 5.54 -0.36
N THR A 410 3.54 6.86 -0.50
CA THR A 410 3.05 7.83 0.46
C THR A 410 1.90 8.61 -0.16
N SER A 411 0.81 8.82 0.58
CA SER A 411 -0.37 9.55 0.11
C SER A 411 -0.87 10.56 1.14
N THR A 412 -1.29 11.72 0.64
CA THR A 412 -2.05 12.76 1.35
C THR A 412 -3.21 13.23 0.48
N GLY A 413 -4.20 13.87 1.08
CA GLY A 413 -5.41 14.35 0.42
C GLY A 413 -6.24 13.22 -0.19
N THR A 414 -6.81 13.43 -1.37
CA THR A 414 -7.63 12.42 -2.06
C THR A 414 -6.91 11.94 -3.31
N SER A 415 -6.24 10.80 -3.21
CA SER A 415 -5.43 10.21 -4.28
C SER A 415 -6.01 8.87 -4.75
N SER A 416 -5.62 8.39 -5.94
CA SER A 416 -6.06 7.08 -6.44
C SER A 416 -5.02 6.34 -7.27
N ILE A 417 -5.00 5.02 -7.15
CA ILE A 417 -4.20 4.10 -7.96
C ILE A 417 -5.14 3.05 -8.57
N ALA A 418 -5.36 3.16 -9.86
CA ALA A 418 -6.12 2.19 -10.65
C ALA A 418 -5.22 1.14 -11.33
N SER A 419 -3.94 1.46 -11.55
CA SER A 419 -2.98 0.51 -12.13
C SER A 419 -2.72 -0.69 -11.23
N ALA A 420 -2.49 -1.87 -11.83
CA ALA A 420 -2.00 -3.02 -11.07
C ALA A 420 -0.60 -2.74 -10.51
N MET A 421 -0.28 -3.40 -9.40
CA MET A 421 1.02 -3.30 -8.72
C MET A 421 1.61 -4.69 -8.50
N LYS A 422 2.89 -4.83 -8.81
CA LYS A 422 3.65 -6.07 -8.61
C LYS A 422 4.78 -5.84 -7.64
N ASN A 423 4.79 -6.64 -6.57
CA ASN A 423 5.77 -6.54 -5.50
C ASN A 423 6.51 -7.87 -5.31
N THR A 424 7.82 -7.80 -5.37
CA THR A 424 8.72 -8.92 -5.06
C THR A 424 9.46 -8.71 -3.72
N SER A 425 9.03 -7.72 -2.94
CA SER A 425 9.43 -7.45 -1.54
C SER A 425 8.22 -6.83 -0.81
N THR A 426 8.39 -6.34 0.43
CA THR A 426 7.27 -5.72 1.17
C THR A 426 6.84 -4.39 0.53
N LEU A 427 5.53 -4.18 0.32
CA LEU A 427 4.98 -2.89 -0.10
C LEU A 427 4.39 -2.15 1.10
N THR A 428 4.93 -0.99 1.44
CA THR A 428 4.37 -0.09 2.46
C THR A 428 3.54 1.00 1.78
N ILE A 429 2.28 1.14 2.20
CA ILE A 429 1.35 2.17 1.76
C ILE A 429 1.04 3.06 2.97
N ASN A 430 1.73 4.19 3.04
CA ASN A 430 1.57 5.20 4.08
C ASN A 430 0.53 6.24 3.65
N VAL A 431 -0.71 6.10 4.12
CA VAL A 431 -1.74 7.13 3.91
C VAL A 431 -1.71 8.05 5.12
N GLN A 432 -0.94 9.14 5.03
CA GLN A 432 -0.70 10.04 6.15
C GLN A 432 -1.99 10.72 6.62
N ASP A 433 -2.74 11.27 5.65
CA ASP A 433 -4.06 11.85 5.83
C ASP A 433 -4.96 11.54 4.62
N GLY A 434 -6.24 11.90 4.74
CA GLY A 434 -7.21 11.78 3.65
C GLY A 434 -7.51 10.34 3.25
N THR A 435 -7.57 10.08 1.94
CA THR A 435 -7.96 8.79 1.37
C THR A 435 -7.17 8.45 0.12
N LEU A 436 -6.62 7.23 0.09
CA LEU A 436 -6.05 6.62 -1.11
C LEU A 436 -7.01 5.53 -1.64
N SER A 437 -7.51 5.70 -2.86
CA SER A 437 -8.37 4.72 -3.52
C SER A 437 -7.60 3.75 -4.41
N LEU A 438 -7.61 2.47 -4.06
CA LEU A 438 -6.90 1.40 -4.76
C LEU A 438 -7.89 0.46 -5.47
N THR A 439 -7.94 0.55 -6.79
CA THR A 439 -8.78 -0.34 -7.64
C THR A 439 -7.95 -1.31 -8.48
N GLY A 440 -6.63 -1.08 -8.61
CA GLY A 440 -5.71 -1.99 -9.28
C GLY A 440 -5.18 -3.10 -8.36
N ASN A 441 -5.12 -4.33 -8.89
CA ASN A 441 -4.71 -5.52 -8.12
C ASN A 441 -3.26 -5.43 -7.62
N VAL A 442 -3.01 -5.93 -6.40
CA VAL A 442 -1.70 -5.98 -5.76
C VAL A 442 -1.20 -7.43 -5.72
N THR A 443 -0.18 -7.72 -6.51
CA THR A 443 0.44 -9.04 -6.60
C THR A 443 1.77 -9.07 -5.84
N ASN A 444 1.71 -9.50 -4.59
CA ASN A 444 2.88 -9.87 -3.78
C ASN A 444 3.33 -11.30 -4.13
N THR A 445 4.59 -11.48 -4.52
CA THR A 445 5.16 -12.82 -4.80
C THR A 445 5.82 -13.42 -3.55
N GLY A 446 5.66 -14.73 -3.31
CA GLY A 446 6.30 -15.41 -2.18
C GLY A 446 5.69 -15.02 -0.83
N THR A 447 6.52 -14.86 0.21
CA THR A 447 6.09 -14.50 1.58
C THR A 447 5.98 -13.00 1.81
N ASN A 448 5.88 -12.20 0.74
CA ASN A 448 5.84 -10.75 0.85
C ASN A 448 4.45 -10.23 1.26
N LYS A 449 4.45 -9.06 1.91
CA LYS A 449 3.24 -8.46 2.48
C LYS A 449 2.98 -7.05 1.96
N THR A 450 1.72 -6.62 2.07
CA THR A 450 1.32 -5.22 1.95
C THR A 450 1.04 -4.66 3.34
N VAL A 451 1.69 -3.55 3.70
CA VAL A 451 1.56 -2.91 5.02
C VAL A 451 0.91 -1.54 4.83
N LYS A 452 -0.20 -1.29 5.55
CA LYS A 452 -0.88 0.01 5.64
C LYS A 452 -0.43 0.73 6.90
N THR A 453 0.14 1.93 6.73
CA THR A 453 0.54 2.86 7.81
C THR A 453 -0.10 4.25 7.58
N GLY A 454 0.12 5.19 8.51
CA GLY A 454 -0.46 6.52 8.50
C GLY A 454 -1.92 6.56 8.97
N ALA A 455 -2.36 7.73 9.45
CA ALA A 455 -3.69 7.88 10.08
C ALA A 455 -4.86 7.87 9.08
N GLY A 456 -4.62 8.12 7.80
CA GLY A 456 -5.64 8.18 6.75
C GLY A 456 -6.18 6.81 6.31
N THR A 457 -7.12 6.84 5.38
CA THR A 457 -7.86 5.65 4.91
C THR A 457 -7.30 5.13 3.59
N LEU A 458 -6.94 3.84 3.54
CA LEU A 458 -6.77 3.11 2.28
C LEU A 458 -8.11 2.46 1.93
N THR A 459 -8.84 3.01 0.97
CA THR A 459 -10.03 2.34 0.41
C THR A 459 -9.59 1.41 -0.72
N THR A 460 -9.99 0.13 -0.69
CA THR A 460 -9.66 -0.82 -1.76
C THR A 460 -10.87 -1.57 -2.27
N SER A 461 -10.98 -1.68 -3.60
CA SER A 461 -11.82 -2.67 -4.27
C SER A 461 -11.01 -3.79 -4.93
N ALA A 462 -9.69 -3.65 -4.94
CA ALA A 462 -8.74 -4.55 -5.58
C ALA A 462 -8.60 -5.89 -4.87
N TRP A 463 -8.02 -6.87 -5.57
CA TRP A 463 -7.44 -8.07 -4.96
C TRP A 463 -6.04 -7.79 -4.41
N ILE A 464 -5.72 -8.33 -3.23
CA ILE A 464 -4.38 -8.26 -2.62
C ILE A 464 -3.92 -9.68 -2.29
N SER A 465 -2.78 -10.09 -2.85
CA SER A 465 -2.18 -11.41 -2.58
C SER A 465 -1.22 -11.38 -1.39
N GLY A 466 -1.01 -12.52 -0.73
CA GLY A 466 -0.10 -12.62 0.41
C GLY A 466 -0.68 -12.00 1.68
N HIS A 467 0.19 -11.79 2.67
CA HIS A 467 -0.20 -11.23 3.96
C HIS A 467 -0.50 -9.72 3.85
N THR A 468 -1.54 -9.25 4.52
CA THR A 468 -1.88 -7.82 4.62
C THR A 468 -1.84 -7.37 6.08
N GLU A 469 -1.18 -6.27 6.37
CA GLU A 469 -1.04 -5.75 7.73
C GLU A 469 -1.53 -4.31 7.78
N VAL A 470 -2.46 -4.01 8.69
CA VAL A 470 -2.98 -2.67 8.97
C VAL A 470 -2.38 -2.25 10.30
N GLN A 471 -1.30 -1.46 10.25
CA GLN A 471 -0.59 -0.99 11.44
C GLN A 471 -1.21 0.30 12.00
N GLU A 472 -1.68 1.19 11.11
CA GLU A 472 -2.25 2.49 11.49
C GLU A 472 -3.39 2.90 10.57
N GLY A 473 -4.31 3.71 11.11
CA GLY A 473 -5.47 4.25 10.40
C GLY A 473 -6.43 3.15 9.95
N THR A 474 -7.03 3.34 8.77
CA THR A 474 -8.10 2.48 8.26
C THR A 474 -7.73 1.79 6.94
N LEU A 475 -7.96 0.49 6.86
CA LEU A 475 -8.14 -0.25 5.60
C LEU A 475 -9.65 -0.46 5.39
N GLN A 476 -10.22 0.22 4.40
CA GLN A 476 -11.64 0.11 4.08
C GLN A 476 -11.83 -0.67 2.78
N ILE A 477 -12.64 -1.72 2.83
CA ILE A 477 -12.92 -2.60 1.71
C ILE A 477 -14.23 -2.17 1.05
N THR A 478 -14.22 -2.07 -0.28
CA THR A 478 -15.35 -1.59 -1.08
C THR A 478 -15.64 -2.49 -2.29
N GLY A 479 -16.92 -2.61 -2.64
CA GLY A 479 -17.40 -3.47 -3.72
C GLY A 479 -17.40 -4.95 -3.35
N GLY A 480 -18.56 -5.61 -3.39
CA GLY A 480 -18.67 -7.05 -3.11
C GLY A 480 -17.92 -7.88 -4.15
N PHE A 481 -17.14 -8.87 -3.71
CA PHE A 481 -16.29 -9.67 -4.60
C PHE A 481 -16.97 -10.95 -5.15
N GLY A 482 -18.23 -11.19 -4.74
CA GLY A 482 -18.99 -12.40 -5.10
C GLY A 482 -18.19 -13.67 -4.76
N ASN A 483 -18.10 -14.59 -5.71
CA ASN A 483 -17.33 -15.85 -5.57
C ASN A 483 -15.79 -15.65 -5.64
N GLY A 484 -15.29 -14.42 -5.72
CA GLY A 484 -13.86 -14.14 -5.61
C GLY A 484 -13.39 -14.07 -4.15
N LYS A 485 -12.08 -14.20 -3.93
CA LYS A 485 -11.42 -13.89 -2.64
C LYS A 485 -10.78 -12.52 -2.76
N ARG A 486 -10.97 -11.62 -1.79
CA ARG A 486 -10.27 -10.32 -1.80
C ARG A 486 -8.83 -10.40 -1.31
N PHE A 487 -8.60 -11.19 -0.26
CA PHE A 487 -7.27 -11.48 0.27
C PHE A 487 -6.89 -12.94 0.00
N ASN A 488 -5.64 -13.17 -0.39
CA ASN A 488 -5.08 -14.52 -0.52
C ASN A 488 -3.91 -14.70 0.46
N GLY A 489 -4.25 -14.76 1.75
CA GLY A 489 -3.33 -14.80 2.87
C GLY A 489 -4.02 -14.42 4.18
N GLU A 490 -3.21 -14.10 5.19
CA GLU A 490 -3.67 -13.60 6.48
C GLU A 490 -3.82 -12.07 6.45
N VAL A 491 -4.73 -11.54 7.27
CA VAL A 491 -4.90 -10.09 7.48
C VAL A 491 -4.71 -9.80 8.97
N THR A 492 -3.72 -8.97 9.30
CA THR A 492 -3.47 -8.51 10.68
C THR A 492 -3.92 -7.06 10.84
N VAL A 493 -4.68 -6.78 11.89
CA VAL A 493 -5.16 -5.43 12.25
C VAL A 493 -4.60 -5.10 13.62
N ALA A 494 -3.60 -4.21 13.67
CA ALA A 494 -2.91 -3.81 14.89
C ALA A 494 -3.82 -3.03 15.86
N GLU A 495 -3.40 -2.90 17.11
CA GLU A 495 -4.08 -2.07 18.11
C GLU A 495 -4.23 -0.63 17.60
N GLY A 496 -5.42 -0.04 17.77
CA GLY A 496 -5.74 1.31 17.26
C GLY A 496 -6.00 1.40 15.75
N ALA A 497 -5.67 0.38 14.96
CA ALA A 497 -6.01 0.31 13.53
C ALA A 497 -7.42 -0.26 13.28
N SER A 498 -7.96 0.00 12.09
CA SER A 498 -9.32 -0.43 11.69
C SER A 498 -9.36 -1.14 10.33
N LEU A 499 -10.09 -2.25 10.27
CA LEU A 499 -10.51 -2.94 9.05
C LEU A 499 -12.02 -2.77 8.87
N ILE A 500 -12.43 -2.00 7.87
CA ILE A 500 -13.84 -1.72 7.59
C ILE A 500 -14.31 -2.49 6.36
N CYS A 501 -15.31 -3.36 6.53
CA CYS A 501 -16.11 -3.88 5.43
C CYS A 501 -17.23 -2.87 5.13
N ALA A 502 -17.19 -2.23 3.95
CA ALA A 502 -18.13 -1.15 3.57
C ALA A 502 -19.12 -1.56 2.45
N THR A 503 -19.21 -2.85 2.15
CA THR A 503 -20.19 -3.45 1.23
C THR A 503 -20.60 -4.82 1.73
N HIS A 504 -21.64 -5.44 1.16
CA HIS A 504 -21.94 -6.85 1.44
C HIS A 504 -20.81 -7.75 0.89
N ASP A 505 -20.47 -8.81 1.63
CA ASP A 505 -19.47 -9.81 1.26
C ASP A 505 -18.13 -9.20 0.80
N SER A 506 -17.66 -8.20 1.54
CA SER A 506 -16.42 -7.47 1.32
C SER A 506 -15.20 -8.38 1.34
N LEU A 507 -15.20 -9.43 2.17
CA LEU A 507 -14.11 -10.41 2.24
C LEU A 507 -14.16 -11.49 1.13
N GLY A 508 -15.36 -11.78 0.59
CA GLY A 508 -15.60 -12.76 -0.48
C GLY A 508 -16.35 -14.02 -0.03
N TYR A 509 -17.05 -14.68 -0.98
CA TYR A 509 -18.05 -15.72 -0.68
C TYR A 509 -17.53 -17.18 -0.65
N SER A 510 -16.47 -17.51 -1.43
CA SER A 510 -16.01 -18.90 -1.58
C SER A 510 -14.53 -19.13 -1.25
N ASP A 511 -14.30 -20.13 -0.40
CA ASP A 511 -13.01 -20.69 0.04
C ASP A 511 -12.00 -19.68 0.61
N VAL A 512 -12.47 -18.67 1.34
CA VAL A 512 -11.59 -17.76 2.08
C VAL A 512 -11.00 -18.46 3.32
N ASN A 513 -9.92 -19.22 3.08
CA ASN A 513 -8.89 -19.61 4.07
C ASN A 513 -8.12 -18.38 4.63
N THR A 514 -8.81 -17.24 4.71
CA THR A 514 -8.30 -15.99 5.26
C THR A 514 -8.28 -16.15 6.77
N LYS A 515 -7.13 -15.89 7.37
CA LYS A 515 -7.01 -15.75 8.82
C LYS A 515 -7.03 -14.27 9.15
N LEU A 516 -7.90 -13.87 10.06
CA LEU A 516 -8.02 -12.48 10.52
C LEU A 516 -7.43 -12.39 11.92
N HIS A 517 -6.33 -11.67 12.10
CA HIS A 517 -5.70 -11.43 13.41
C HIS A 517 -6.05 -10.03 13.89
N ILE A 518 -7.00 -9.93 14.82
CA ILE A 518 -7.64 -8.67 15.23
C ILE A 518 -7.15 -8.26 16.63
N TYR A 519 -6.26 -7.27 16.66
CA TYR A 519 -5.82 -6.53 17.86
C TYR A 519 -6.58 -5.20 17.97
N GLY A 520 -6.89 -4.56 16.83
CA GLY A 520 -7.68 -3.34 16.73
C GLY A 520 -9.18 -3.60 16.49
N LEU A 521 -9.76 -2.86 15.55
CA LEU A 521 -11.17 -2.96 15.16
C LEU A 521 -11.34 -3.66 13.81
N MET A 522 -12.26 -4.62 13.74
CA MET A 522 -12.92 -5.04 12.51
C MET A 522 -14.38 -4.59 12.56
N ASP A 523 -14.92 -3.96 11.52
CA ASP A 523 -16.32 -3.51 11.50
C ASP A 523 -17.00 -3.71 10.14
N SER A 524 -18.24 -4.24 10.15
CA SER A 524 -19.13 -4.19 8.99
C SER A 524 -20.05 -2.97 9.08
N THR A 525 -19.77 -1.99 8.23
CA THR A 525 -20.52 -0.71 8.16
C THR A 525 -21.69 -0.77 7.18
N VAL A 526 -21.78 -1.80 6.33
CA VAL A 526 -22.89 -1.96 5.37
C VAL A 526 -23.20 -3.45 5.15
N GLY A 527 -24.32 -3.91 5.70
CA GLY A 527 -24.89 -5.22 5.37
C GLY A 527 -24.22 -6.42 6.04
N ASN A 528 -24.54 -7.61 5.54
CA ASN A 528 -23.96 -8.85 6.06
C ASN A 528 -22.59 -9.12 5.43
N GLU A 529 -21.65 -9.61 6.25
CA GLU A 529 -20.42 -10.24 5.77
C GLU A 529 -20.56 -11.75 5.88
N THR A 530 -20.58 -12.43 4.74
CA THR A 530 -20.54 -13.89 4.70
C THR A 530 -19.13 -14.39 5.02
N LEU A 531 -19.00 -15.26 6.03
CA LEU A 531 -17.75 -15.91 6.40
C LEU A 531 -17.81 -17.40 6.04
N ASN A 532 -16.81 -17.88 5.30
CA ASN A 532 -16.78 -19.24 4.75
C ASN A 532 -15.36 -19.82 4.81
N ASN A 533 -15.13 -20.76 5.73
CA ASN A 533 -13.81 -21.33 6.07
C ASN A 533 -12.77 -20.31 6.58
N THR A 534 -13.26 -19.18 7.11
CA THR A 534 -12.46 -18.09 7.69
C THR A 534 -12.13 -18.38 9.15
N GLU A 535 -10.88 -18.15 9.57
CA GLU A 535 -10.49 -18.20 10.99
C GLU A 535 -10.36 -16.77 11.52
N ILE A 536 -11.07 -16.44 12.61
CA ILE A 536 -10.93 -15.13 13.28
C ILE A 536 -10.20 -15.33 14.60
N HIS A 537 -8.98 -14.81 14.68
CA HIS A 537 -8.10 -14.82 15.83
C HIS A 537 -8.12 -13.44 16.49
N MET A 538 -8.60 -13.36 17.72
CA MET A 538 -8.77 -12.10 18.45
C MET A 538 -7.75 -11.99 19.60
N TYR A 539 -7.10 -10.84 19.69
CA TYR A 539 -6.01 -10.56 20.63
C TYR A 539 -6.30 -9.28 21.44
N GLY A 540 -7.50 -9.19 22.02
CA GLY A 540 -8.00 -7.99 22.70
C GLY A 540 -8.78 -7.01 21.81
N GLY A 541 -8.84 -7.27 20.50
CA GLY A 541 -9.57 -6.46 19.54
C GLY A 541 -11.09 -6.59 19.60
N THR A 542 -11.77 -5.82 18.77
CA THR A 542 -13.24 -5.84 18.62
C THR A 542 -13.67 -6.19 17.20
N ALA A 543 -14.67 -7.05 17.06
CA ALA A 543 -15.34 -7.34 15.79
C ALA A 543 -16.82 -6.89 15.86
N ALA A 544 -17.17 -5.90 15.02
CA ALA A 544 -18.42 -5.15 15.07
C ALA A 544 -19.19 -5.20 13.74
N ALA A 545 -20.46 -4.81 13.81
CA ALA A 545 -21.31 -4.59 12.64
C ALA A 545 -22.17 -3.33 12.82
N SER A 546 -21.51 -2.17 12.91
CA SER A 546 -22.16 -0.86 13.15
C SER A 546 -23.22 -0.51 12.10
N GLY A 547 -23.11 -1.05 10.89
CA GLY A 547 -24.06 -0.90 9.79
C GLY A 547 -25.40 -1.63 9.94
N ASN A 548 -25.76 -2.05 11.16
CA ASN A 548 -26.86 -2.99 11.44
C ASN A 548 -26.72 -4.33 10.67
N GLY A 549 -25.47 -4.71 10.42
CA GLY A 549 -25.08 -5.90 9.68
C GLY A 549 -25.03 -7.16 10.54
N SER A 550 -24.49 -8.24 9.98
CA SER A 550 -24.20 -9.48 10.71
C SER A 550 -23.07 -10.25 10.05
N TYR A 551 -22.43 -11.14 10.81
CA TYR A 551 -21.51 -12.14 10.27
C TYR A 551 -22.30 -13.43 10.00
N ASP A 552 -22.51 -13.74 8.73
CA ASP A 552 -23.30 -14.90 8.25
C ASP A 552 -22.34 -16.09 8.01
N ILE A 553 -22.44 -17.14 8.84
CA ILE A 553 -21.51 -18.29 8.89
C ILE A 553 -22.02 -19.45 8.03
N LEU A 554 -21.42 -19.67 6.85
CA LEU A 554 -21.94 -20.63 5.86
C LEU A 554 -21.44 -22.08 5.97
N ASN A 555 -20.37 -22.36 6.73
CA ASN A 555 -19.70 -23.66 6.71
C ASN A 555 -19.04 -24.00 8.06
N THR A 556 -18.87 -25.29 8.38
CA THR A 556 -18.31 -25.80 9.64
C THR A 556 -16.84 -25.45 9.87
N GLY A 557 -16.13 -25.01 8.84
CA GLY A 557 -14.72 -24.61 8.94
C GLY A 557 -14.48 -23.25 9.58
N VAL A 558 -15.51 -22.43 9.84
CA VAL A 558 -15.35 -21.13 10.50
C VAL A 558 -15.14 -21.33 12.00
N LYS A 559 -14.09 -20.70 12.53
CA LYS A 559 -13.70 -20.79 13.93
C LYS A 559 -13.39 -19.42 14.49
N TYR A 560 -13.83 -19.17 15.72
CA TYR A 560 -13.41 -18.02 16.50
C TYR A 560 -12.40 -18.47 17.55
N PHE A 561 -11.28 -17.76 17.62
CA PHE A 561 -10.23 -17.94 18.61
C PHE A 561 -10.06 -16.63 19.38
N SER A 562 -10.04 -16.68 20.70
CA SER A 562 -9.53 -15.59 21.53
C SER A 562 -8.22 -16.05 22.17
N HIS A 563 -7.20 -15.23 22.03
CA HIS A 563 -5.85 -15.50 22.50
C HIS A 563 -5.49 -14.53 23.64
N ALA A 564 -4.52 -14.93 24.46
CA ALA A 564 -3.79 -13.99 25.30
C ALA A 564 -2.78 -13.21 24.43
N LEU A 565 -2.49 -11.96 24.81
CA LEU A 565 -1.35 -11.23 24.28
C LEU A 565 -0.03 -11.84 24.80
N ASP A 566 1.02 -11.83 23.98
CA ASP A 566 2.36 -12.25 24.41
C ASP A 566 2.83 -11.43 25.62
N GLY A 567 3.13 -12.13 26.72
CA GLY A 567 3.52 -11.50 27.99
C GLY A 567 2.36 -11.12 28.92
N ALA A 568 1.10 -11.46 28.59
CA ALA A 568 -0.03 -11.27 29.50
C ALA A 568 0.17 -12.00 30.85
N THR A 569 0.29 -11.22 31.93
CA THR A 569 0.40 -11.73 33.30
C THR A 569 -0.93 -12.29 33.79
N ALA A 570 -0.89 -13.34 34.62
CA ALA A 570 -2.09 -14.04 35.13
C ALA A 570 -3.05 -13.20 36.03
N GLU A 571 -2.76 -11.92 36.26
CA GLU A 571 -3.59 -10.98 37.04
C GLU A 571 -4.87 -10.54 36.29
N ALA A 572 -4.86 -10.50 34.95
CA ALA A 572 -6.02 -10.09 34.15
C ALA A 572 -6.01 -10.75 32.76
N PRO A 573 -7.18 -11.23 32.25
CA PRO A 573 -7.24 -11.84 30.92
C PRO A 573 -7.18 -10.79 29.80
N THR A 574 -6.67 -11.19 28.63
CA THR A 574 -6.87 -10.44 27.38
C THR A 574 -8.34 -10.51 26.97
N VAL A 575 -9.03 -9.37 26.88
CA VAL A 575 -10.47 -9.29 26.64
C VAL A 575 -10.77 -8.90 25.19
N SER A 576 -11.18 -9.86 24.38
CA SER A 576 -11.68 -9.65 23.01
C SER A 576 -13.21 -9.46 23.02
N THR A 577 -13.77 -8.74 22.04
CA THR A 577 -15.24 -8.52 21.97
C THR A 577 -15.82 -8.72 20.57
N ILE A 578 -16.88 -9.51 20.44
CA ILE A 578 -17.73 -9.55 19.24
C ILE A 578 -19.07 -8.89 19.57
N SER A 579 -19.32 -7.75 18.94
CA SER A 579 -20.57 -6.99 19.01
C SER A 579 -21.44 -7.15 17.76
N ALA A 580 -20.86 -7.61 16.65
CA ALA A 580 -21.61 -8.06 15.48
C ALA A 580 -22.58 -9.19 15.85
N ALA A 581 -23.82 -9.15 15.35
CA ALA A 581 -24.68 -10.31 15.39
C ALA A 581 -24.11 -11.43 14.49
N THR A 582 -24.17 -12.68 14.94
CA THR A 582 -23.66 -13.85 14.21
C THR A 582 -24.83 -14.73 13.79
N ARG A 583 -24.93 -15.05 12.50
CA ARG A 583 -25.99 -15.93 11.96
C ARG A 583 -25.39 -17.24 11.51
N LEU A 584 -25.77 -18.33 12.17
CA LEU A 584 -25.38 -19.68 11.77
C LEU A 584 -26.24 -20.13 10.59
N ARG A 585 -25.59 -20.56 9.51
CA ARG A 585 -26.23 -21.06 8.28
C ARG A 585 -25.82 -22.50 7.94
N THR A 586 -25.08 -23.15 8.83
CA THR A 586 -24.49 -24.48 8.70
C THR A 586 -25.07 -25.47 9.72
N ASP A 587 -24.98 -26.75 9.40
CA ASP A 587 -25.10 -27.84 10.37
C ASP A 587 -23.74 -28.13 11.04
N GLY A 588 -23.70 -29.06 12.01
CA GLY A 588 -22.46 -29.51 12.65
C GLY A 588 -22.12 -28.75 13.93
N SER A 589 -20.93 -28.16 13.98
CA SER A 589 -20.43 -27.38 15.13
C SER A 589 -19.97 -25.99 14.68
N PHE A 590 -20.15 -25.02 15.57
CA PHE A 590 -19.57 -23.69 15.50
C PHE A 590 -18.63 -23.53 16.70
N ASP A 591 -17.34 -23.64 16.43
CA ASP A 591 -16.31 -23.76 17.47
C ASP A 591 -15.79 -22.38 17.90
N ILE A 592 -15.83 -22.13 19.20
CA ILE A 592 -15.30 -20.94 19.86
C ILE A 592 -14.21 -21.41 20.83
N THR A 593 -12.96 -21.15 20.48
CA THR A 593 -11.80 -21.43 21.34
C THR A 593 -11.41 -20.17 22.10
N THR A 594 -11.16 -20.28 23.39
CA THR A 594 -10.54 -19.21 24.17
C THR A 594 -9.36 -19.78 24.95
N ASP A 595 -8.16 -19.28 24.69
CA ASP A 595 -6.94 -19.75 25.35
C ASP A 595 -6.92 -19.36 26.85
N ALA A 596 -6.02 -19.99 27.62
CA ALA A 596 -5.76 -19.59 28.99
C ALA A 596 -5.43 -18.08 29.07
N ASN A 597 -5.88 -17.41 30.13
CA ASN A 597 -5.78 -15.96 30.31
C ASN A 597 -6.39 -15.13 29.17
N SER A 598 -7.39 -15.67 28.45
CA SER A 598 -8.19 -14.89 27.48
C SER A 598 -9.68 -14.94 27.83
N GLN A 599 -10.40 -13.89 27.44
CA GLN A 599 -11.84 -13.77 27.57
C GLN A 599 -12.45 -13.24 26.27
N LEU A 600 -13.50 -13.90 25.77
CA LEU A 600 -14.29 -13.44 24.63
C LEU A 600 -15.67 -12.97 25.08
N ASN A 601 -15.95 -11.68 24.92
CA ASN A 601 -17.26 -11.09 25.16
C ASN A 601 -18.12 -11.17 23.90
N LEU A 602 -19.19 -11.96 23.91
CA LEU A 602 -20.24 -11.91 22.91
C LEU A 602 -21.36 -11.01 23.40
N THR A 603 -21.48 -9.84 22.76
CA THR A 603 -22.57 -8.88 22.97
C THR A 603 -23.53 -8.87 21.79
N GLY A 604 -23.08 -9.26 20.60
CA GLY A 604 -23.94 -9.58 19.47
C GLY A 604 -24.70 -10.89 19.67
N VAL A 605 -25.93 -10.95 19.15
CA VAL A 605 -26.78 -12.15 19.21
C VAL A 605 -26.23 -13.22 18.27
N ILE A 606 -26.03 -14.45 18.77
CA ILE A 606 -25.88 -15.63 17.91
C ILE A 606 -27.28 -16.17 17.62
N SER A 607 -27.61 -16.39 16.34
CA SER A 607 -28.91 -16.86 15.88
C SER A 607 -28.77 -17.92 14.80
N THR A 608 -29.76 -18.81 14.64
CA THR A 608 -29.84 -19.70 13.48
C THR A 608 -30.62 -19.02 12.36
N ASN A 609 -30.10 -19.09 11.13
CA ASN A 609 -30.80 -18.73 9.89
C ASN A 609 -31.08 -19.99 9.04
N SER A 610 -30.12 -20.91 8.96
CA SER A 610 -30.30 -22.25 8.38
C SER A 610 -29.39 -23.28 9.05
N GLY A 611 -29.75 -24.57 8.95
CA GLY A 611 -29.05 -25.65 9.65
C GLY A 611 -29.31 -25.66 11.16
N ASN A 612 -28.57 -26.47 11.90
CA ASN A 612 -28.71 -26.64 13.35
C ASN A 612 -27.36 -26.83 14.07
N ALA A 613 -26.31 -26.11 13.66
CA ALA A 613 -24.98 -26.21 14.28
C ALA A 613 -25.02 -25.94 15.79
N ALA A 614 -24.38 -26.82 16.56
CA ALA A 614 -24.15 -26.63 17.99
C ALA A 614 -23.05 -25.58 18.22
N VAL A 615 -23.19 -24.77 19.28
CA VAL A 615 -22.13 -23.85 19.71
C VAL A 615 -21.20 -24.61 20.67
N THR A 616 -19.96 -24.83 20.26
CA THR A 616 -18.97 -25.59 21.04
C THR A 616 -17.90 -24.67 21.59
N LYS A 617 -17.77 -24.62 22.91
CA LYS A 617 -16.74 -23.87 23.64
C LYS A 617 -15.54 -24.78 23.93
N LEU A 618 -14.36 -24.36 23.47
CA LEU A 618 -13.05 -25.01 23.63
C LEU A 618 -12.07 -24.09 24.38
N GLY A 619 -10.95 -24.65 24.85
CA GLY A 619 -9.86 -23.92 25.49
C GLY A 619 -10.16 -23.45 26.92
N ALA A 620 -9.11 -23.29 27.73
CA ALA A 620 -9.21 -23.00 29.17
C ALA A 620 -9.76 -21.60 29.54
N GLY A 621 -9.86 -20.67 28.59
CA GLY A 621 -10.34 -19.31 28.81
C GLY A 621 -11.86 -19.17 29.00
N THR A 622 -12.32 -17.91 29.05
CA THR A 622 -13.71 -17.55 29.37
C THR A 622 -14.50 -17.05 28.16
N LEU A 623 -15.73 -17.53 27.96
CA LEU A 623 -16.69 -17.03 26.97
C LEU A 623 -17.89 -16.37 27.68
N VAL A 624 -18.09 -15.07 27.49
CA VAL A 624 -19.19 -14.31 28.14
C VAL A 624 -20.32 -14.05 27.16
N LEU A 625 -21.50 -14.62 27.43
CA LEU A 625 -22.73 -14.43 26.65
C LEU A 625 -23.60 -13.36 27.30
N SER A 626 -23.42 -12.11 26.85
CA SER A 626 -23.98 -10.90 27.48
C SER A 626 -25.40 -10.56 27.02
N THR A 627 -25.90 -11.18 25.96
CA THR A 627 -27.26 -10.96 25.44
C THR A 627 -28.06 -12.28 25.42
N ALA A 628 -29.32 -12.21 24.99
CA ALA A 628 -30.11 -13.40 24.71
C ALA A 628 -29.73 -13.92 23.32
N HIS A 629 -29.15 -15.13 23.25
CA HIS A 629 -28.83 -15.80 21.99
C HIS A 629 -30.01 -16.70 21.59
N THR A 630 -30.22 -16.88 20.28
CA THR A 630 -31.40 -17.57 19.70
C THR A 630 -31.01 -18.65 18.68
N PHE A 631 -29.83 -19.25 18.83
CA PHE A 631 -29.44 -20.41 18.04
C PHE A 631 -30.22 -21.65 18.48
N THR A 632 -30.51 -22.52 17.53
CA THR A 632 -31.35 -23.71 17.72
C THR A 632 -30.55 -24.97 18.05
N GLY A 633 -29.28 -25.01 17.64
CA GLY A 633 -28.36 -26.09 17.98
C GLY A 633 -28.07 -26.20 19.47
N GLY A 634 -27.41 -27.28 19.87
CA GLY A 634 -27.02 -27.46 21.27
C GLY A 634 -25.93 -26.48 21.70
N MET A 635 -25.62 -26.45 22.99
CA MET A 635 -24.38 -25.87 23.49
C MET A 635 -23.53 -26.97 24.12
N VAL A 636 -22.25 -27.05 23.72
CA VAL A 636 -21.28 -27.98 24.32
C VAL A 636 -20.15 -27.18 24.91
N ILE A 637 -19.85 -27.38 26.18
CA ILE A 637 -18.70 -26.78 26.85
C ILE A 637 -17.71 -27.91 27.14
N GLN A 638 -16.64 -27.96 26.35
CA GLN A 638 -15.58 -28.95 26.51
C GLN A 638 -14.58 -28.52 27.59
N GLU A 639 -14.20 -27.24 27.58
CA GLU A 639 -13.14 -26.71 28.43
C GLU A 639 -13.40 -25.24 28.83
N GLY A 640 -12.79 -24.83 29.94
CA GLY A 640 -12.82 -23.45 30.43
C GLY A 640 -14.19 -23.02 30.96
N GLU A 641 -14.47 -21.72 30.89
CA GLU A 641 -15.67 -21.12 31.47
C GLU A 641 -16.61 -20.55 30.39
N VAL A 642 -17.92 -20.68 30.60
CA VAL A 642 -18.97 -19.91 29.92
C VAL A 642 -19.75 -19.13 30.97
N VAL A 643 -19.94 -17.82 30.75
CA VAL A 643 -20.69 -16.94 31.64
C VAL A 643 -21.99 -16.48 30.95
N LEU A 644 -23.13 -16.69 31.60
CA LEU A 644 -24.43 -16.19 31.17
C LEU A 644 -24.77 -14.94 32.00
N SER A 645 -24.63 -13.75 31.40
CA SER A 645 -24.75 -12.47 32.11
C SER A 645 -26.11 -11.76 31.94
N ASN A 646 -27.07 -12.39 31.27
CA ASN A 646 -28.38 -11.80 30.97
C ASN A 646 -29.54 -12.75 31.32
N LYS A 647 -30.63 -12.17 31.84
CA LYS A 647 -31.89 -12.84 32.13
C LYS A 647 -32.67 -13.12 30.85
N LEU A 648 -33.35 -14.26 30.79
CA LEU A 648 -34.44 -14.48 29.85
C LEU A 648 -35.78 -14.22 30.52
N ASN A 649 -36.61 -13.38 29.91
CA ASN A 649 -37.91 -13.00 30.48
C ASN A 649 -39.01 -14.02 30.15
N ASP A 650 -38.94 -14.64 28.96
CA ASP A 650 -39.75 -15.78 28.54
C ASP A 650 -38.95 -16.58 27.50
N GLY A 651 -39.09 -17.91 27.50
CA GLY A 651 -38.50 -18.82 26.51
C GLY A 651 -37.29 -19.63 27.00
N ASN A 652 -36.86 -20.56 26.14
CA ASN A 652 -35.73 -21.46 26.41
C ASN A 652 -34.46 -20.91 25.73
N ARG A 653 -33.33 -20.78 26.45
CA ARG A 653 -32.08 -20.24 25.87
C ARG A 653 -31.49 -21.12 24.78
N PHE A 654 -31.66 -22.42 24.94
CA PHE A 654 -31.06 -23.45 24.10
C PHE A 654 -32.20 -24.33 23.62
N ALA A 655 -32.55 -24.25 22.33
CA ALA A 655 -33.65 -25.06 21.78
C ALA A 655 -33.30 -26.57 21.76
N SER A 656 -32.01 -26.90 21.81
CA SER A 656 -31.46 -28.25 21.93
C SER A 656 -30.73 -28.42 23.28
N ALA A 657 -30.02 -29.55 23.47
CA ALA A 657 -29.33 -29.86 24.72
C ALA A 657 -28.17 -28.89 25.05
N VAL A 658 -27.97 -28.63 26.34
CA VAL A 658 -26.72 -28.07 26.89
C VAL A 658 -25.92 -29.22 27.50
N THR A 659 -24.63 -29.28 27.22
CA THR A 659 -23.71 -30.25 27.82
C THR A 659 -22.48 -29.54 28.37
N VAL A 660 -22.19 -29.75 29.65
CA VAL A 660 -21.00 -29.25 30.35
C VAL A 660 -20.15 -30.46 30.74
N ASN A 661 -19.01 -30.63 30.06
CA ASN A 661 -18.14 -31.79 30.23
C ASN A 661 -17.11 -31.58 31.36
N GLU A 662 -16.32 -32.62 31.64
CA GLU A 662 -15.37 -32.68 32.75
C GLU A 662 -14.37 -31.50 32.73
N GLY A 663 -14.17 -30.86 33.88
CA GLY A 663 -13.31 -29.68 34.02
C GLY A 663 -13.89 -28.36 33.49
N ALA A 664 -14.96 -28.38 32.70
CA ALA A 664 -15.63 -27.16 32.21
C ALA A 664 -16.61 -26.57 33.24
N THR A 665 -16.85 -25.26 33.16
CA THR A 665 -17.78 -24.54 34.04
C THR A 665 -18.78 -23.69 33.27
N LEU A 666 -20.07 -23.77 33.63
CA LEU A 666 -21.11 -22.84 33.23
C LEU A 666 -21.51 -21.96 34.41
N VAL A 667 -21.33 -20.64 34.29
CA VAL A 667 -21.64 -19.66 35.33
C VAL A 667 -22.90 -18.87 34.98
N CYS A 668 -23.85 -18.80 35.91
CA CYS A 668 -25.09 -18.04 35.76
C CYS A 668 -25.03 -16.76 36.62
N LYS A 669 -24.88 -15.60 35.96
CA LYS A 669 -24.80 -14.25 36.59
C LYS A 669 -26.06 -13.40 36.39
N ALA A 670 -27.18 -14.03 36.07
CA ALA A 670 -28.50 -13.41 35.99
C ALA A 670 -29.59 -14.43 36.37
N GLN A 671 -30.81 -13.96 36.66
CA GLN A 671 -31.94 -14.86 36.94
C GLN A 671 -32.41 -15.56 35.66
N ASP A 672 -32.75 -16.83 35.75
CA ASP A 672 -33.28 -17.64 34.65
C ASP A 672 -32.46 -17.50 33.35
N SER A 673 -31.14 -17.39 33.50
CA SER A 673 -30.19 -17.22 32.41
C SER A 673 -30.05 -18.46 31.53
N ILE A 674 -30.45 -19.65 31.99
CA ILE A 674 -30.60 -20.89 31.21
C ILE A 674 -32.00 -20.98 30.56
N GLY A 675 -32.96 -20.17 31.00
CA GLY A 675 -34.30 -19.98 30.40
C GLY A 675 -35.47 -20.30 31.34
N TYR A 676 -36.63 -19.71 31.03
CA TYR A 676 -37.87 -19.81 31.80
C TYR A 676 -39.04 -20.11 30.86
N GLY A 677 -39.71 -21.26 31.01
CA GLY A 677 -40.87 -21.61 30.18
C GLY A 677 -41.15 -23.10 30.04
N SER A 678 -42.11 -23.45 29.18
CA SER A 678 -42.64 -24.80 29.02
C SER A 678 -41.89 -25.71 28.02
N GLY A 679 -40.87 -25.19 27.34
CA GLY A 679 -40.15 -25.90 26.27
C GLY A 679 -39.25 -27.02 26.80
N ALA A 680 -39.48 -28.23 26.29
CA ALA A 680 -38.63 -29.40 26.58
C ALA A 680 -37.19 -29.15 26.10
N GLY A 681 -36.22 -29.54 26.92
CA GLY A 681 -34.80 -29.42 26.60
C GLY A 681 -33.95 -30.13 27.66
N THR A 682 -32.79 -30.62 27.24
CA THR A 682 -31.90 -31.42 28.09
C THR A 682 -30.74 -30.59 28.61
N PHE A 683 -30.40 -30.74 29.89
CA PHE A 683 -29.21 -30.18 30.51
C PHE A 683 -28.35 -31.31 31.06
N ASN A 684 -27.17 -31.50 30.50
CA ASN A 684 -26.22 -32.54 30.85
C ASN A 684 -25.03 -31.93 31.61
N LEU A 685 -24.75 -32.46 32.81
CA LEU A 685 -23.54 -32.19 33.57
C LEU A 685 -22.72 -33.47 33.62
N PHE A 686 -21.72 -33.58 32.75
CA PHE A 686 -20.93 -34.81 32.56
C PHE A 686 -19.51 -34.58 33.09
N GLY A 687 -19.38 -34.56 34.43
CA GLY A 687 -18.13 -34.22 35.13
C GLY A 687 -17.89 -32.71 35.33
N GLY A 688 -18.61 -31.84 34.61
CA GLY A 688 -18.44 -30.39 34.68
C GLY A 688 -19.05 -29.71 35.92
N THR A 689 -19.00 -28.38 35.94
CA THR A 689 -19.57 -27.54 37.01
C THR A 689 -20.68 -26.62 36.48
N LEU A 690 -21.82 -26.57 37.18
CA LEU A 690 -22.80 -25.50 37.05
C LEU A 690 -22.68 -24.59 38.27
N PHE A 691 -22.26 -23.34 38.08
CA PHE A 691 -22.09 -22.35 39.14
C PHE A 691 -23.13 -21.24 39.05
N LEU A 692 -23.73 -20.91 40.20
CA LEU A 692 -24.85 -19.99 40.32
C LEU A 692 -24.43 -18.80 41.16
N ASP A 693 -24.16 -17.68 40.50
CA ASP A 693 -23.51 -16.53 41.12
C ASP A 693 -24.55 -15.55 41.69
N GLY A 694 -25.26 -16.00 42.74
CA GLY A 694 -26.22 -15.19 43.48
C GLY A 694 -27.62 -15.09 42.87
N TYR A 695 -27.87 -15.79 41.76
CA TYR A 695 -29.14 -15.80 41.03
C TYR A 695 -29.76 -17.19 40.94
N ASN A 696 -31.07 -17.23 40.67
CA ASN A 696 -31.85 -18.46 40.62
C ASN A 696 -32.06 -18.88 39.17
N GLU A 697 -31.91 -20.17 38.91
CA GLU A 697 -32.24 -20.81 37.64
C GLU A 697 -33.44 -21.75 37.81
N THR A 698 -34.35 -21.72 36.82
CA THR A 698 -35.58 -22.51 36.81
C THR A 698 -35.48 -23.68 35.83
N PHE A 699 -35.70 -24.90 36.30
CA PHE A 699 -35.78 -26.09 35.45
C PHE A 699 -37.24 -26.54 35.34
N GLN A 700 -37.95 -26.01 34.36
CA GLN A 700 -39.36 -26.32 34.08
C GLN A 700 -39.49 -27.18 32.81
N ASN A 701 -40.14 -28.34 32.91
CA ASN A 701 -40.29 -29.32 31.81
C ASN A 701 -38.96 -29.77 31.15
N LYS A 702 -37.83 -29.70 31.88
CA LYS A 702 -36.51 -30.07 31.34
C LYS A 702 -36.14 -31.51 31.69
N THR A 703 -35.13 -32.06 31.02
CA THR A 703 -34.42 -33.26 31.49
C THR A 703 -33.06 -32.82 32.02
N VAL A 704 -32.79 -33.05 33.30
CA VAL A 704 -31.48 -32.79 33.90
C VAL A 704 -30.78 -34.12 34.11
N ASN A 705 -29.62 -34.29 33.50
CA ASN A 705 -28.79 -35.49 33.61
C ASN A 705 -27.46 -35.12 34.30
N LEU A 706 -27.15 -35.74 35.42
CA LEU A 706 -25.84 -35.64 36.07
C LEU A 706 -25.09 -36.96 35.85
N LYS A 707 -23.90 -36.91 35.26
CA LYS A 707 -22.97 -38.05 35.14
C LYS A 707 -21.64 -37.62 35.74
N GLY A 708 -21.63 -37.57 37.08
CA GLY A 708 -20.61 -36.85 37.84
C GLY A 708 -20.87 -35.33 37.84
N GLY A 709 -19.84 -34.56 38.18
CA GLY A 709 -19.89 -33.11 38.18
C GLY A 709 -20.55 -32.49 39.42
N VAL A 710 -20.57 -31.16 39.45
CA VAL A 710 -20.93 -30.39 40.65
C VAL A 710 -21.85 -29.21 40.33
N ILE A 711 -22.94 -29.09 41.07
CA ILE A 711 -23.75 -27.89 41.13
C ILE A 711 -23.30 -27.04 42.34
N LEU A 712 -22.95 -25.78 42.10
CA LEU A 712 -22.42 -24.82 43.08
C LEU A 712 -23.27 -23.54 43.13
N SER A 713 -23.27 -22.83 44.26
CA SER A 713 -23.87 -21.50 44.40
C SER A 713 -23.02 -20.58 45.26
N SER A 714 -23.00 -19.26 45.00
CA SER A 714 -22.18 -18.29 45.75
C SER A 714 -22.70 -17.89 47.15
N GLY A 715 -23.56 -18.74 47.74
CA GLY A 715 -23.75 -18.77 49.20
C GLY A 715 -24.73 -17.76 49.83
N ASN A 716 -25.50 -16.99 49.05
CA ASN A 716 -26.54 -16.14 49.62
C ASN A 716 -27.84 -16.93 49.90
N GLU A 717 -27.91 -17.54 51.09
CA GLU A 717 -29.04 -18.36 51.56
C GLU A 717 -30.40 -17.62 51.48
N ALA A 718 -30.40 -16.29 51.54
CA ALA A 718 -31.60 -15.48 51.45
C ALA A 718 -32.24 -15.40 50.04
N ARG A 719 -31.57 -15.87 48.96
CA ARG A 719 -32.08 -15.70 47.57
C ARG A 719 -32.56 -16.96 46.85
N ASN A 720 -32.35 -18.18 47.37
CA ASN A 720 -32.79 -19.47 46.77
C ASN A 720 -32.08 -19.89 45.46
N ALA A 721 -30.76 -19.76 45.38
CA ALA A 721 -29.97 -20.05 44.17
C ALA A 721 -29.73 -21.55 43.89
N LEU A 722 -30.79 -22.36 43.73
CA LEU A 722 -31.04 -23.21 42.55
C LEU A 722 -32.44 -23.86 42.60
N GLY A 723 -33.01 -24.11 41.41
CA GLY A 723 -33.60 -25.42 41.18
C GLY A 723 -35.09 -25.46 41.36
N ILE A 724 -35.77 -24.42 40.86
CA ILE A 724 -37.22 -24.38 40.75
C ILE A 724 -37.64 -25.47 39.75
N PHE A 725 -37.82 -26.68 40.27
CA PHE A 725 -38.32 -27.82 39.52
C PHE A 725 -39.84 -27.73 39.44
N LYS A 726 -40.34 -27.35 38.27
CA LYS A 726 -41.77 -27.16 37.98
C LYS A 726 -42.26 -28.20 36.99
N ASN A 727 -43.44 -28.74 37.28
CA ASN A 727 -44.17 -29.69 36.43
C ASN A 727 -43.32 -30.92 36.06
N ASN A 728 -43.28 -31.29 34.78
CA ASN A 728 -42.74 -32.56 34.28
C ASN A 728 -41.21 -32.59 34.15
N THR A 729 -40.46 -31.89 35.02
CA THR A 729 -38.99 -31.97 34.96
C THR A 729 -38.50 -33.32 35.45
N VAL A 730 -37.64 -33.96 34.64
CA VAL A 730 -36.99 -35.23 34.94
C VAL A 730 -35.58 -34.95 35.47
N PHE A 731 -35.20 -35.61 36.56
CA PHE A 731 -33.85 -35.51 37.13
C PHE A 731 -33.23 -36.90 37.21
N ASN A 732 -32.19 -37.13 36.39
CA ASN A 732 -31.47 -38.39 36.30
C ASN A 732 -30.04 -38.22 36.79
N VAL A 733 -29.54 -39.22 37.50
CA VAL A 733 -28.15 -39.34 37.92
C VAL A 733 -27.62 -40.64 37.35
N LEU A 734 -26.76 -40.49 36.35
CA LEU A 734 -26.31 -41.53 35.45
C LEU A 734 -24.96 -42.11 35.90
N ALA A 735 -24.73 -43.36 35.55
CA ALA A 735 -23.41 -43.98 35.71
C ALA A 735 -22.46 -43.58 34.58
N ALA A 736 -21.17 -43.44 34.88
CA ALA A 736 -20.11 -43.54 33.88
C ALA A 736 -20.02 -44.99 33.36
N GLU A 737 -19.49 -45.15 32.15
CA GLU A 737 -19.43 -46.46 31.47
C GLU A 737 -18.60 -47.49 32.24
N ASP A 738 -17.53 -47.03 32.93
CA ASP A 738 -16.65 -47.85 33.77
C ASP A 738 -17.03 -47.85 35.27
N ALA A 739 -18.24 -47.38 35.64
CA ALA A 739 -18.63 -47.25 37.04
C ALA A 739 -18.91 -48.61 37.71
N ALA A 740 -18.34 -48.82 38.90
CA ALA A 740 -18.51 -50.02 39.72
C ALA A 740 -19.21 -49.72 41.05
N ALA A 741 -19.71 -50.75 41.74
CA ALA A 741 -20.47 -50.58 42.99
C ALA A 741 -19.64 -50.02 44.16
N ASP A 742 -18.33 -50.30 44.17
CA ASP A 742 -17.35 -49.79 45.13
C ASP A 742 -16.72 -48.45 44.71
N ALA A 743 -16.80 -48.11 43.43
CA ALA A 743 -16.36 -46.84 42.85
C ALA A 743 -17.48 -46.18 42.01
N PRO A 744 -18.60 -45.76 42.64
CA PRO A 744 -19.74 -45.23 41.92
C PRO A 744 -19.47 -43.82 41.36
N THR A 745 -20.15 -43.48 40.27
CA THR A 745 -20.11 -42.13 39.69
C THR A 745 -20.82 -41.15 40.62
N VAL A 746 -20.06 -40.26 41.30
CA VAL A 746 -20.62 -39.34 42.29
C VAL A 746 -20.91 -37.97 41.69
N SER A 747 -22.16 -37.54 41.76
CA SER A 747 -22.63 -36.22 41.36
C SER A 747 -23.01 -35.40 42.61
N TYR A 748 -22.61 -34.13 42.66
CA TYR A 748 -22.76 -33.27 43.84
C TYR A 748 -23.71 -32.10 43.61
N VAL A 749 -24.60 -31.84 44.58
CA VAL A 749 -25.45 -30.66 44.65
C VAL A 749 -25.09 -29.88 45.92
N ARG A 750 -24.26 -28.84 45.74
CA ARG A 750 -23.78 -27.91 46.78
C ARG A 750 -24.48 -26.55 46.70
N ALA A 751 -25.68 -26.53 46.14
CA ALA A 751 -26.61 -25.41 46.13
C ALA A 751 -27.91 -25.82 46.86
N PRO A 752 -28.61 -24.91 47.55
CA PRO A 752 -29.91 -25.23 48.14
C PRO A 752 -30.89 -25.67 47.06
N LEU A 753 -31.70 -26.71 47.33
CA LEU A 753 -32.60 -27.31 46.35
C LEU A 753 -34.06 -26.91 46.63
N ASN A 754 -34.67 -26.12 45.76
CA ASN A 754 -35.98 -25.48 45.99
C ASN A 754 -37.12 -26.13 45.17
N LEU A 755 -37.78 -27.14 45.73
CA LEU A 755 -38.82 -27.90 45.02
C LEU A 755 -40.14 -27.10 44.90
N ARG A 756 -40.69 -26.99 43.68
CA ARG A 756 -41.94 -26.26 43.34
C ARG A 756 -42.87 -27.09 42.43
N ASN A 757 -42.87 -28.39 42.68
CA ASN A 757 -43.49 -29.40 41.86
C ASN A 757 -44.99 -29.58 42.20
N THR A 758 -45.83 -29.49 41.16
CA THR A 758 -47.27 -29.78 41.18
C THR A 758 -47.56 -31.27 40.90
N THR A 759 -46.55 -31.98 40.38
CA THR A 759 -46.47 -33.42 40.09
C THR A 759 -45.37 -34.06 40.95
N ASP A 760 -45.30 -35.38 41.04
CA ASP A 760 -44.24 -36.07 41.80
C ASP A 760 -42.86 -35.70 41.23
N PHE A 761 -41.94 -35.24 42.07
CA PHE A 761 -40.59 -34.90 41.63
C PHE A 761 -39.70 -36.14 41.71
N ASN A 762 -39.39 -36.71 40.55
CA ASN A 762 -38.68 -37.98 40.44
C ASN A 762 -37.17 -37.74 40.28
N VAL A 763 -36.39 -38.33 41.19
CA VAL A 763 -34.92 -38.40 41.12
C VAL A 763 -34.55 -39.84 40.85
N THR A 764 -34.19 -40.15 39.60
CA THR A 764 -33.73 -41.49 39.20
C THR A 764 -32.21 -41.55 39.35
N VAL A 765 -31.69 -42.50 40.13
CA VAL A 765 -30.25 -42.73 40.27
C VAL A 765 -29.93 -44.14 39.79
N GLU A 766 -29.16 -44.23 38.70
CA GLU A 766 -28.79 -45.50 38.07
C GLU A 766 -27.93 -46.39 38.99
N GLU A 767 -27.85 -47.69 38.68
CA GLU A 767 -26.89 -48.60 39.31
C GLU A 767 -25.46 -48.04 39.16
N ASN A 768 -24.62 -48.20 40.19
CA ASN A 768 -23.27 -47.62 40.26
C ASN A 768 -23.21 -46.08 40.13
N ALA A 769 -24.34 -45.36 40.28
CA ALA A 769 -24.37 -43.92 40.42
C ALA A 769 -24.71 -43.47 41.86
N LYS A 770 -24.19 -42.30 42.25
CA LYS A 770 -24.43 -41.69 43.56
C LYS A 770 -24.73 -40.20 43.44
N LEU A 771 -25.82 -39.75 44.05
CA LEU A 771 -26.13 -38.33 44.24
C LEU A 771 -25.81 -37.91 45.67
N VAL A 772 -25.17 -36.76 45.86
CA VAL A 772 -24.94 -36.16 47.18
C VAL A 772 -25.48 -34.73 47.20
N VAL A 773 -26.47 -34.47 48.05
CA VAL A 773 -27.04 -33.13 48.28
C VAL A 773 -26.48 -32.60 49.60
N GLU A 774 -25.54 -31.65 49.51
CA GLU A 774 -24.76 -31.13 50.65
C GLU A 774 -25.35 -29.86 51.28
N LYS A 775 -26.28 -29.19 50.58
CA LYS A 775 -26.97 -27.98 51.04
C LYS A 775 -28.46 -28.26 51.27
N SER A 776 -29.14 -27.31 51.90
CA SER A 776 -30.48 -27.51 52.43
C SER A 776 -31.52 -27.83 51.35
N LEU A 777 -32.44 -28.76 51.65
CA LEU A 777 -33.65 -28.99 50.87
C LEU A 777 -34.71 -28.00 51.36
N LEU A 778 -35.13 -27.07 50.49
CA LEU A 778 -35.93 -25.90 50.85
C LEU A 778 -37.38 -25.99 50.35
N ARG A 779 -38.32 -25.61 51.22
CA ARG A 779 -39.75 -25.47 50.90
C ARG A 779 -40.01 -24.18 50.13
N THR A 780 -40.95 -24.22 49.19
CA THR A 780 -41.82 -23.07 48.90
C THR A 780 -43.28 -23.49 48.90
N ASN A 781 -44.16 -22.50 49.01
CA ASN A 781 -45.60 -22.70 49.22
C ASN A 781 -46.35 -23.29 48.00
N GLU A 782 -45.62 -23.71 46.95
CA GLU A 782 -46.12 -24.20 45.67
C GLU A 782 -46.01 -25.73 45.52
N SER A 783 -45.17 -26.42 46.31
CA SER A 783 -45.01 -27.88 46.21
C SER A 783 -46.13 -28.62 46.94
N THR A 784 -46.80 -29.53 46.24
CA THR A 784 -47.96 -30.29 46.75
C THR A 784 -47.81 -31.81 46.60
N LYS A 785 -46.60 -32.28 46.24
CA LYS A 785 -46.34 -33.67 45.82
C LYS A 785 -44.98 -34.18 46.31
N PRO A 786 -44.83 -35.49 46.53
CA PRO A 786 -43.61 -36.06 47.11
C PRO A 786 -42.37 -35.89 46.22
N LEU A 787 -41.22 -35.92 46.89
CA LEU A 787 -39.92 -36.23 46.30
C LEU A 787 -39.78 -37.77 46.25
N VAL A 788 -39.56 -38.34 45.06
CA VAL A 788 -39.49 -39.80 44.86
C VAL A 788 -38.12 -40.19 44.32
N LYS A 789 -37.37 -40.95 45.10
CA LYS A 789 -36.08 -41.58 44.72
C LYS A 789 -36.34 -42.91 44.02
N LYS A 790 -35.83 -43.05 42.79
CA LYS A 790 -35.92 -44.23 41.91
C LYS A 790 -34.53 -44.72 41.46
N GLY A 791 -34.46 -45.85 40.78
CA GLY A 791 -33.25 -46.51 40.31
C GLY A 791 -32.42 -47.15 41.43
N ALA A 792 -31.59 -48.13 41.11
CA ALA A 792 -30.83 -48.93 42.07
C ALA A 792 -29.74 -48.16 42.84
N GLY A 793 -29.29 -47.00 42.35
CA GLY A 793 -28.19 -46.24 42.93
C GLY A 793 -28.51 -45.54 44.25
N THR A 794 -27.51 -44.83 44.79
CA THR A 794 -27.58 -44.19 46.11
C THR A 794 -27.86 -42.69 46.01
N MET A 795 -28.82 -42.19 46.78
CA MET A 795 -29.00 -40.75 47.03
C MET A 795 -28.67 -40.44 48.48
N VAL A 796 -27.85 -39.43 48.71
CA VAL A 796 -27.49 -38.92 50.05
C VAL A 796 -28.00 -37.50 50.21
N ILE A 797 -28.75 -37.23 51.28
CA ILE A 797 -29.18 -35.89 51.67
C ILE A 797 -28.52 -35.54 53.00
N SER A 798 -27.55 -34.61 52.94
CA SER A 798 -26.68 -34.25 54.07
C SER A 798 -26.84 -32.81 54.57
N GLY A 799 -27.45 -31.94 53.78
CA GLY A 799 -27.90 -30.62 54.23
C GLY A 799 -29.20 -30.66 55.03
N GLU A 800 -29.53 -29.55 55.71
CA GLU A 800 -30.77 -29.42 56.50
C GLU A 800 -32.02 -29.60 55.64
N ASN A 801 -33.00 -30.37 56.13
CA ASN A 801 -34.23 -30.64 55.38
C ASN A 801 -35.45 -29.92 55.97
N THR A 802 -35.86 -28.85 55.30
CA THR A 802 -37.05 -28.05 55.61
C THR A 802 -38.25 -28.35 54.69
N HIS A 803 -38.12 -29.36 53.82
CA HIS A 803 -39.19 -29.84 52.97
C HIS A 803 -40.27 -30.53 53.82
N GLN A 804 -41.55 -30.35 53.45
CA GLN A 804 -42.68 -30.76 54.30
C GLN A 804 -43.65 -31.74 53.62
N THR A 805 -43.56 -31.92 52.31
CA THR A 805 -44.27 -33.02 51.62
C THR A 805 -43.49 -34.33 51.77
N PRO A 806 -44.16 -35.50 51.69
CA PRO A 806 -43.49 -36.77 51.96
C PRO A 806 -42.30 -37.03 51.02
N ILE A 807 -41.27 -37.69 51.55
CA ILE A 807 -40.18 -38.25 50.75
C ILE A 807 -40.44 -39.76 50.57
N GLN A 808 -40.17 -40.29 49.39
CA GLN A 808 -40.36 -41.70 49.07
C GLN A 808 -39.07 -42.32 48.53
N ALA A 809 -38.57 -43.35 49.20
CA ALA A 809 -37.58 -44.26 48.65
C ALA A 809 -38.31 -45.41 47.94
N ALA A 810 -38.46 -45.31 46.62
CA ALA A 810 -39.12 -46.33 45.81
C ALA A 810 -38.16 -47.43 45.38
N GLU A 811 -36.90 -47.08 45.07
CA GLU A 811 -35.86 -48.02 44.62
C GLU A 811 -34.46 -47.57 45.06
N GLY A 812 -33.54 -48.53 45.20
CA GLY A 812 -32.14 -48.29 45.53
C GLY A 812 -31.93 -47.84 46.97
N ARG A 813 -30.91 -47.01 47.22
CA ARG A 813 -30.55 -46.54 48.56
C ARG A 813 -30.81 -45.04 48.75
N LEU A 814 -31.38 -44.68 49.91
CA LEU A 814 -31.57 -43.29 50.34
C LEU A 814 -30.97 -43.09 51.74
N ASP A 815 -29.93 -42.29 51.85
CA ASP A 815 -29.22 -42.00 53.10
C ASP A 815 -29.46 -40.55 53.53
N PHE A 816 -29.68 -40.33 54.83
CA PHE A 816 -29.74 -38.99 55.42
C PHE A 816 -28.64 -38.81 56.48
N SER A 817 -28.08 -37.61 56.60
CA SER A 817 -27.15 -37.25 57.68
C SER A 817 -27.55 -35.99 58.45
N GLY A 818 -28.85 -35.66 58.45
CA GLY A 818 -29.43 -34.54 59.19
C GLY A 818 -30.90 -34.80 59.50
N THR A 819 -31.55 -33.89 60.21
CA THR A 819 -32.93 -34.05 60.68
C THR A 819 -33.94 -33.98 59.53
N LEU A 820 -34.86 -34.95 59.48
CA LEU A 820 -35.94 -35.01 58.51
C LEU A 820 -37.27 -34.57 59.15
N THR A 821 -37.84 -33.46 58.65
CA THR A 821 -39.08 -32.85 59.20
C THR A 821 -40.37 -33.27 58.49
N SER A 822 -40.29 -33.97 57.35
CA SER A 822 -41.43 -34.53 56.63
C SER A 822 -41.65 -36.02 56.91
N ASP A 823 -42.80 -36.54 56.52
CA ASP A 823 -43.04 -37.99 56.48
C ASP A 823 -42.09 -38.67 55.47
N LEU A 824 -41.68 -39.90 55.79
CA LEU A 824 -40.87 -40.76 54.93
C LEU A 824 -41.59 -42.08 54.65
N ALA A 825 -41.68 -42.46 53.38
CA ALA A 825 -42.11 -43.79 52.95
C ALA A 825 -40.95 -44.55 52.31
N ILE A 826 -40.80 -45.82 52.69
CA ILE A 826 -39.84 -46.76 52.09
C ILE A 826 -40.64 -47.92 51.48
N ALA A 827 -40.38 -48.24 50.22
CA ALA A 827 -40.99 -49.36 49.51
C ALA A 827 -40.17 -50.66 49.67
N ASP A 828 -40.84 -51.80 49.48
CA ASP A 828 -40.23 -53.14 49.48
C ASP A 828 -38.98 -53.19 48.58
N GLY A 829 -37.87 -53.69 49.14
CA GLY A 829 -36.58 -53.77 48.48
C GLY A 829 -35.74 -52.48 48.45
N ALA A 830 -36.27 -51.33 48.88
CA ALA A 830 -35.48 -50.09 49.00
C ALA A 830 -34.69 -50.04 50.32
N LEU A 831 -33.47 -49.50 50.27
CA LEU A 831 -32.58 -49.36 51.43
C LEU A 831 -32.59 -47.93 51.96
N PHE A 832 -32.56 -47.79 53.29
CA PHE A 832 -32.56 -46.50 53.97
C PHE A 832 -31.55 -46.47 55.11
N SER A 833 -30.76 -45.39 55.19
CA SER A 833 -29.92 -45.09 56.36
C SER A 833 -30.41 -43.82 57.06
N PRO A 834 -30.84 -43.89 58.33
CA PRO A 834 -31.27 -42.72 59.08
C PRO A 834 -30.08 -41.86 59.54
N GLY A 835 -30.31 -40.55 59.61
CA GLY A 835 -29.49 -39.60 60.38
C GLY A 835 -30.14 -39.25 61.72
N ASP A 836 -29.66 -38.17 62.35
CA ASP A 836 -30.19 -37.70 63.64
C ASP A 836 -31.56 -37.01 63.50
N GLY A 837 -32.62 -37.77 63.78
CA GLY A 837 -34.00 -37.29 63.92
C GLY A 837 -34.85 -37.46 62.65
N ILE A 838 -36.01 -38.12 62.81
CA ILE A 838 -37.03 -38.34 61.78
C ILE A 838 -38.39 -37.91 62.35
N GLY A 839 -39.26 -37.35 61.50
CA GLY A 839 -40.70 -37.22 61.76
C GLY A 839 -41.41 -38.58 61.76
N THR A 840 -42.46 -38.76 60.95
CA THR A 840 -43.14 -40.05 60.83
C THR A 840 -42.43 -40.95 59.82
N LEU A 841 -41.97 -42.13 60.27
CA LEU A 841 -41.43 -43.18 59.41
C LEU A 841 -42.52 -44.20 59.06
N THR A 842 -42.80 -44.37 57.77
CA THR A 842 -43.67 -45.45 57.24
C THR A 842 -42.82 -46.43 56.43
N VAL A 843 -42.70 -47.67 56.91
CA VAL A 843 -41.98 -48.76 56.21
C VAL A 843 -43.02 -49.72 55.64
N ASN A 844 -42.99 -49.95 54.33
CA ASN A 844 -43.89 -50.88 53.64
C ASN A 844 -43.11 -52.07 53.07
N GLY A 845 -42.91 -53.10 53.91
CA GLY A 845 -42.22 -54.34 53.55
C GLY A 845 -40.72 -54.25 53.80
#